data_AF-A0A420Y106-F1
#
_entry.id   AF-A0A420Y106-F1
#
_cell.length_a   1.000
_cell.length_b   1.000
_cell.length_c   1.000
_cell.angle_alpha   90.00
_cell.angle_beta   90.00
_cell.angle_gamma   90.00
#
_symmetry.space_group_name_H-M   'P 1'
#
loop_
_entity.id
_entity.type
_entity.pdbx_description
1 polymer ?
#
loop_
_entity_poly.entity_id
_entity_poly.type
_entity_poly.pdbx_seq_one_letter_code
_entity_poly.pdbx_strand_id
1 'polypeptide(L)'
;MLAYIGMKQNLIVASDRRRLIAKFKSKDVPPLIACAHISNVSLARAWNSLFSPFGQTSFSEVLLELDRHKNTHHLPSEVPDIMSTITIMEMFRCIAAWLAVVAITISAVHARNLPFEVVDPQLACQAAGKALVNPYVVKSTKDFREIDASLAHACLQTVPNYREPAVKLIESLKAFVQWQSTLAWLKKPPASYDFPPVDIMNRLVNLTSVVKGHGFASEYDFQVALVELLESAHDYHLTYNPDLLGIFSFVYPALLDLISVSIDGKQLPKLYHQGGVTTENGTTVPGPALTKINDQDAVTFLEELNLKHSGYQDRDAQWNAQFASYSRPSGKHPIVAKSNFFHGHELTLTYEDGTKSTVRGRARVSPEVDFSKVNYGRDFYNRFCHPEATKFGLPAKQLRNGLQPPQPRKLPLQVDGEGRNWKHDELFLAPYPPAVVRDDGPGATAGFFLLDEGYEDVAVLAIPSFRPRSEDPAQYEPWVYTNDFQETVGEFLELCKESGKQKLVIDLTGNRGGKITSAYELFAQLFPGSPIFQAGNMRLQMGLLELARVVSEVSGDSLSDPTPERKKKVQKLLSGIGRQVKPGASQNLEGHTFNNIKEILAPVDLNGDRFGPYFSMRYDEPSNNFNLTGVGSQATNRTAVFEPENIVLLTDGVCGSTCSLFAYLMTYQKNISTTVIGGRPRLGPMQPIAGTEGAGMIHMQNLTDTARLAMELASPELQKVFKTDEYGNLVALAEGYAVRRGNGTVNFKNNFAPHNHTTPLQFLYHPANCRLFWTREMISDPELTWKRAVDGTWTDPEEVCVEGSRVMTGETVGKRDRVGVMEIIQNTIFGDAKTQ
;
A
#
# COMPACT_ATOMS: atom_id res chain seq x y z
N MET A 1 40.62 -15.45 8.55
CA MET A 1 40.33 -16.79 7.99
C MET A 1 39.40 -17.62 8.88
N LEU A 2 39.59 -17.69 10.21
CA LEU A 2 38.68 -18.41 11.13
C LEU A 2 37.29 -17.74 11.29
N ALA A 3 37.18 -16.42 11.14
CA ALA A 3 35.89 -15.72 11.09
C ALA A 3 35.05 -16.06 9.83
N TYR A 4 35.69 -16.55 8.76
CA TYR A 4 35.00 -16.94 7.52
C TYR A 4 34.31 -18.31 7.63
N ILE A 5 34.75 -19.15 8.58
CA ILE A 5 34.20 -20.50 8.78
C ILE A 5 32.97 -20.45 9.71
N GLY A 6 32.94 -19.55 10.70
CA GLY A 6 31.80 -19.39 11.61
C GLY A 6 30.51 -18.85 10.94
N MET A 7 30.64 -18.09 9.85
CA MET A 7 29.48 -17.53 9.13
C MET A 7 28.70 -18.56 8.30
N LYS A 8 29.27 -19.72 7.96
CA LYS A 8 28.55 -20.75 7.18
C LYS A 8 27.62 -21.65 8.01
N GLN A 9 27.68 -21.62 9.34
CA GLN A 9 26.87 -22.50 10.18
C GLN A 9 25.43 -22.02 10.40
N ASN A 10 25.12 -20.73 10.20
CA ASN A 10 23.76 -20.20 10.38
C ASN A 10 22.91 -20.21 9.09
N LEU A 11 23.37 -20.90 8.05
CA LEU A 11 22.68 -21.10 6.78
C LEU A 11 22.57 -22.60 6.47
N ILE A 12 21.86 -23.36 7.31
CA ILE A 12 21.47 -24.73 6.98
C ILE A 12 19.98 -24.91 7.30
N VAL A 13 19.20 -25.03 6.22
CA VAL A 13 17.81 -25.47 6.20
C VAL A 13 17.72 -26.92 6.70
N ALA A 14 16.66 -27.27 7.42
CA ALA A 14 16.48 -28.50 8.19
C ALA A 14 16.52 -29.85 7.41
N SER A 15 16.87 -29.89 6.12
CA SER A 15 16.88 -31.12 5.33
C SER A 15 18.22 -31.85 5.23
N ASP A 16 19.34 -31.28 5.68
CA ASP A 16 20.68 -31.87 5.43
C ASP A 16 21.38 -32.48 6.66
N ARG A 17 20.64 -32.68 7.77
CA ARG A 17 21.21 -33.21 9.02
C ARG A 17 21.72 -34.67 8.90
N ARG A 18 21.13 -35.49 8.01
CA ARG A 18 21.55 -36.89 7.79
C ARG A 18 22.79 -37.04 6.92
N ARG A 19 23.05 -36.11 5.99
CA ARG A 19 24.24 -36.13 5.13
C ARG A 19 25.49 -35.60 5.83
N LEU A 20 25.35 -34.67 6.77
CA LEU A 20 26.48 -34.23 7.61
C LEU A 20 26.95 -35.35 8.55
N ILE A 21 26.05 -36.08 9.19
CA ILE A 21 26.39 -37.17 10.13
C ILE A 21 27.19 -38.29 9.44
N ALA A 22 26.94 -38.55 8.16
CA ALA A 22 27.69 -39.54 7.39
C ALA A 22 29.13 -39.12 7.06
N LYS A 23 29.44 -37.81 7.04
CA LYS A 23 30.78 -37.26 6.75
C LYS A 23 31.67 -37.08 7.99
N PHE A 24 31.11 -37.16 9.19
CA PHE A 24 31.82 -36.97 10.47
C PHE A 24 32.43 -38.25 11.08
N LYS A 25 32.26 -39.41 10.45
CA LYS A 25 32.84 -40.68 10.91
C LYS A 25 34.28 -40.95 10.42
N SER A 26 34.91 -40.04 9.69
CA SER A 26 36.28 -40.23 9.19
C SER A 26 37.23 -39.08 9.59
N LYS A 27 37.93 -39.31 10.71
CA LYS A 27 39.25 -38.80 11.15
C LYS A 27 39.47 -37.28 11.38
N ASP A 28 40.05 -37.04 12.56
CA ASP A 28 40.81 -35.89 13.10
C ASP A 28 40.16 -34.49 13.09
N VAL A 29 39.63 -34.10 14.26
CA VAL A 29 39.06 -32.77 14.54
C VAL A 29 39.91 -32.04 15.59
N PRO A 30 40.36 -30.78 15.35
CA PRO A 30 41.11 -30.01 16.34
C PRO A 30 40.21 -29.48 17.49
N PRO A 31 40.78 -29.20 18.69
CA PRO A 31 40.06 -29.01 19.95
C PRO A 31 39.02 -27.86 20.02
N LEU A 32 38.97 -26.96 19.03
CA LEU A 32 38.02 -25.84 19.00
C LEU A 32 36.59 -26.21 18.60
N ILE A 33 36.37 -27.34 17.92
CA ILE A 33 35.02 -27.76 17.47
C ILE A 33 34.29 -28.56 18.58
N ALA A 34 35.02 -29.18 19.50
CA ALA A 34 34.44 -29.87 20.65
C ALA A 34 33.66 -28.93 21.59
N CYS A 35 34.12 -27.67 21.74
CA CYS A 35 33.43 -26.69 22.59
C CYS A 35 32.07 -26.23 22.06
N ALA A 36 31.81 -26.30 20.75
CA ALA A 36 30.52 -25.92 20.17
C ALA A 36 29.40 -26.94 20.46
N HIS A 37 29.75 -28.19 20.78
CA HIS A 37 28.77 -29.23 21.08
C HIS A 37 28.34 -29.27 22.56
N ILE A 38 29.16 -28.72 23.46
CA ILE A 38 28.93 -28.74 24.92
C ILE A 38 28.10 -27.54 25.40
N SER A 39 28.09 -26.42 24.65
CA SER A 39 27.67 -25.12 25.20
C SER A 39 26.16 -24.81 25.19
N ASN A 40 25.27 -25.62 24.63
CA ASN A 40 23.85 -25.22 24.51
C ASN A 40 22.80 -26.09 25.20
N VAL A 41 23.12 -27.30 25.67
CA VAL A 41 22.09 -28.17 26.30
C VAL A 41 22.56 -28.80 27.62
N SER A 42 23.84 -29.12 27.74
CA SER A 42 24.37 -29.83 28.93
C SER A 42 24.76 -28.88 30.07
N LEU A 43 25.28 -27.69 29.77
CA LEU A 43 25.63 -26.72 30.81
C LEU A 43 24.39 -26.14 31.51
N ALA A 44 23.31 -25.82 30.78
CA ALA A 44 22.08 -25.30 31.38
C ALA A 44 21.37 -26.33 32.30
N ARG A 45 21.46 -27.62 31.95
CA ARG A 45 20.92 -28.71 32.79
C ARG A 45 21.77 -29.00 34.02
N ALA A 46 23.10 -28.93 33.89
CA ALA A 46 24.01 -29.05 35.04
C ALA A 46 23.93 -27.84 35.98
N TRP A 47 23.73 -26.63 35.42
CA TRP A 47 23.58 -25.39 36.20
C TRP A 47 22.34 -25.39 37.08
N ASN A 48 21.21 -25.92 36.59
CA ASN A 48 19.98 -26.00 37.38
C ASN A 48 19.99 -27.15 38.41
N SER A 49 20.72 -28.25 38.18
CA SER A 49 20.75 -29.37 39.13
C SER A 49 21.77 -29.22 40.26
N LEU A 50 22.87 -28.47 40.04
CA LEU A 50 23.92 -28.27 41.05
C LEU A 50 23.67 -27.07 41.97
N PHE A 51 22.93 -26.05 41.52
CA PHE A 51 22.82 -24.77 42.24
C PHE A 51 21.42 -24.44 42.79
N SER A 52 20.45 -25.35 42.68
CA SER A 52 19.12 -25.17 43.29
C SER A 52 19.08 -25.12 44.83
N PRO A 53 20.04 -25.66 45.63
CA PRO A 53 19.96 -25.55 47.09
C PRO A 53 20.64 -24.30 47.68
N PHE A 54 21.43 -23.55 46.91
CA PHE A 54 22.23 -22.44 47.43
C PHE A 54 21.70 -21.10 46.89
N GLY A 55 20.75 -20.52 47.62
CA GLY A 55 20.28 -19.16 47.38
C GLY A 55 21.43 -18.14 47.48
N GLN A 56 21.36 -17.11 46.62
CA GLN A 56 22.25 -15.94 46.51
C GLN A 56 23.51 -15.95 47.40
N THR A 57 24.58 -16.58 46.93
CA THR A 57 25.95 -16.40 47.46
C THR A 57 26.95 -16.21 46.33
N SER A 58 28.02 -15.45 46.59
CA SER A 58 28.96 -15.00 45.56
C SER A 58 29.88 -16.13 45.05
N PHE A 59 30.30 -16.03 43.79
CA PHE A 59 31.15 -17.01 43.09
C PHE A 59 32.47 -17.33 43.82
N SER A 60 32.93 -16.41 44.68
CA SER A 60 34.15 -16.53 45.47
C SER A 60 34.02 -17.52 46.64
N GLU A 61 32.84 -17.62 47.25
CA GLU A 61 32.58 -18.53 48.39
C GLU A 61 32.40 -19.98 47.92
N VAL A 62 31.82 -20.17 46.73
CA VAL A 62 31.67 -21.48 46.08
C VAL A 62 33.04 -22.13 45.78
N LEU A 63 34.04 -21.33 45.43
CA LEU A 63 35.39 -21.81 45.15
C LEU A 63 36.15 -22.25 46.42
N LEU A 64 35.87 -21.63 47.57
CA LEU A 64 36.45 -21.99 48.86
C LEU A 64 35.87 -23.30 49.42
N GLU A 65 34.59 -23.58 49.17
CA GLU A 65 33.93 -24.81 49.65
C GLU A 65 34.28 -26.04 48.78
N LEU A 66 34.51 -25.84 47.48
CA LEU A 66 34.98 -26.88 46.56
C LEU A 66 36.42 -27.35 46.87
N ASP A 67 37.26 -26.48 47.43
CA ASP A 67 38.62 -26.84 47.87
C ASP A 67 38.59 -27.62 49.20
N ARG A 68 37.61 -27.33 50.07
CA ARG A 68 37.38 -28.09 51.32
C ARG A 68 36.94 -29.53 51.06
N HIS A 69 36.17 -29.79 50.00
CA HIS A 69 35.65 -31.11 49.68
C HIS A 69 36.65 -32.07 49.01
N LYS A 70 37.85 -31.61 48.64
CA LYS A 70 38.90 -32.48 48.06
C LYS A 70 39.52 -33.47 49.05
N ASN A 71 39.29 -33.32 50.36
CA ASN A 71 39.99 -34.09 51.40
C ASN A 71 39.15 -35.14 52.14
N THR A 72 37.97 -35.53 51.65
CA THR A 72 37.20 -36.64 52.24
C THR A 72 36.76 -37.65 51.18
N HIS A 73 37.42 -38.81 51.17
CA HIS A 73 37.04 -39.96 50.37
C HIS A 73 35.66 -40.50 50.76
N HIS A 74 34.71 -40.48 49.82
CA HIS A 74 33.82 -41.59 49.44
C HIS A 74 32.58 -41.08 48.69
N LEU A 75 32.43 -41.43 47.42
CA LEU A 75 31.14 -41.55 46.73
C LEU A 75 31.24 -42.69 45.68
N PRO A 76 30.16 -43.47 45.46
CA PRO A 76 30.20 -44.75 44.78
C PRO A 76 30.13 -44.64 43.24
N SER A 77 30.63 -45.69 42.60
CA SER A 77 30.67 -45.95 41.18
C SER A 77 29.28 -46.06 40.55
N GLU A 78 28.95 -45.16 39.62
CA GLU A 78 28.20 -45.41 38.37
C GLU A 78 27.96 -44.09 37.60
N VAL A 79 29.00 -43.60 36.91
CA VAL A 79 28.86 -42.65 35.79
C VAL A 79 29.97 -42.96 34.77
N PRO A 80 29.68 -43.23 33.48
CA PRO A 80 30.73 -43.40 32.48
C PRO A 80 31.40 -42.06 32.17
N ASP A 81 32.65 -41.94 32.62
CA ASP A 81 33.80 -41.27 32.02
C ASP A 81 33.55 -40.32 30.81
N ILE A 82 33.11 -39.08 31.08
CA ILE A 82 33.19 -37.94 30.14
C ILE A 82 34.01 -36.77 30.73
N MET A 83 34.60 -36.91 31.92
CA MET A 83 35.29 -35.81 32.62
C MET A 83 36.81 -36.02 32.80
N SER A 84 37.43 -36.99 32.11
CA SER A 84 38.88 -37.20 32.15
C SER A 84 39.66 -36.56 31.00
N THR A 85 39.01 -35.80 30.10
CA THR A 85 39.67 -35.26 28.89
C THR A 85 39.48 -33.76 28.61
N ILE A 86 39.03 -32.96 29.58
CA ILE A 86 39.04 -31.50 29.45
C ILE A 86 39.87 -30.92 30.58
N THR A 87 41.06 -30.44 30.24
CA THR A 87 41.92 -29.77 31.23
C THR A 87 41.28 -28.45 31.67
N ILE A 88 41.48 -28.02 32.91
CA ILE A 88 41.02 -26.70 33.42
C ILE A 88 41.39 -25.56 32.45
N MET A 89 42.55 -25.69 31.78
CA MET A 89 43.05 -24.75 30.78
C MET A 89 42.20 -24.69 29.49
N GLU A 90 41.59 -25.79 29.07
CA GLU A 90 40.64 -25.82 27.94
C GLU A 90 39.30 -25.20 28.31
N MET A 91 38.87 -25.38 29.56
CA MET A 91 37.68 -24.73 30.09
C MET A 91 37.85 -23.20 30.14
N PHE A 92 39.01 -22.72 30.59
CA PHE A 92 39.36 -21.28 30.53
C PHE A 92 39.43 -20.76 29.09
N ARG A 93 39.96 -21.53 28.14
CA ARG A 93 39.98 -21.14 26.72
C ARG A 93 38.57 -21.02 26.13
N CYS A 94 37.65 -21.89 26.50
CA CYS A 94 36.27 -21.81 26.02
C CYS A 94 35.46 -20.70 26.70
N ILE A 95 35.72 -20.40 27.98
CA ILE A 95 35.17 -19.20 28.65
C ILE A 95 35.72 -17.92 28.01
N ALA A 96 37.02 -17.83 27.73
CA ALA A 96 37.62 -16.68 27.07
C ALA A 96 37.10 -16.49 25.64
N ALA A 97 36.91 -17.59 24.88
CA ALA A 97 36.30 -17.53 23.55
C ALA A 97 34.83 -17.08 23.62
N TRP A 98 34.07 -17.54 24.61
CA TRP A 98 32.69 -17.11 24.82
C TRP A 98 32.60 -15.63 25.21
N LEU A 99 33.45 -15.18 26.14
CA LEU A 99 33.56 -13.75 26.52
C LEU A 99 33.99 -12.87 25.34
N ALA A 100 34.89 -13.35 24.48
CA ALA A 100 35.26 -12.63 23.26
C ALA A 100 34.08 -12.52 22.27
N VAL A 101 33.29 -13.58 22.10
CA VAL A 101 32.07 -13.55 21.26
C VAL A 101 31.02 -12.61 21.84
N VAL A 102 30.83 -12.61 23.17
CA VAL A 102 29.94 -11.68 23.88
C VAL A 102 30.44 -10.24 23.75
N ALA A 103 31.74 -9.99 23.89
CA ALA A 103 32.32 -8.65 23.71
C ALA A 103 32.20 -8.15 22.27
N ILE A 104 32.39 -9.01 21.27
CA ILE A 104 32.21 -8.68 19.84
C ILE A 104 30.75 -8.39 19.52
N THR A 105 29.81 -9.16 20.07
CA THR A 105 28.37 -8.95 19.86
C THR A 105 27.89 -7.68 20.56
N ILE A 106 28.31 -7.42 21.79
CA ILE A 106 28.03 -6.17 22.50
C ILE A 106 28.63 -4.98 21.73
N SER A 107 29.87 -5.08 21.26
CA SER A 107 30.52 -4.01 20.47
C SER A 107 29.83 -3.78 19.13
N ALA A 108 29.35 -4.81 18.46
CA ALA A 108 28.58 -4.69 17.22
C ALA A 108 27.19 -4.08 17.45
N VAL A 109 26.52 -4.42 18.55
CA VAL A 109 25.25 -3.79 18.95
C VAL A 109 25.46 -2.33 19.34
N HIS A 110 26.53 -2.03 20.08
CA HIS A 110 26.89 -0.66 20.44
C HIS A 110 27.26 0.19 19.21
N ALA A 111 28.06 -0.34 18.28
CA ALA A 111 28.42 0.34 17.04
C ALA A 111 27.20 0.60 16.13
N ARG A 112 26.16 -0.25 16.18
CA ARG A 112 24.88 -0.01 15.48
C ARG A 112 24.03 1.10 16.12
N ASN A 113 24.32 1.45 17.37
CA ASN A 113 23.56 2.39 18.18
C ASN A 113 24.29 3.73 18.42
N LEU A 114 25.55 3.89 18.00
CA LEU A 114 26.27 5.16 18.11
C LEU A 114 25.77 6.17 17.04
N PRO A 115 25.66 7.47 17.36
CA PRO A 115 25.46 8.50 16.36
C PRO A 115 26.64 8.52 15.38
N PHE A 116 26.35 8.45 14.08
CA PHE A 116 27.38 8.62 13.06
C PHE A 116 27.58 10.13 12.89
N GLU A 117 28.53 10.69 13.62
CA GLU A 117 28.85 12.11 13.49
C GLU A 117 29.63 12.32 12.19
N VAL A 118 28.95 12.89 11.18
CA VAL A 118 29.60 13.23 9.91
C VAL A 118 30.36 14.54 10.12
N VAL A 119 31.68 14.44 10.31
CA VAL A 119 32.58 15.60 10.56
C VAL A 119 32.58 16.60 9.39
N ASP A 120 32.38 16.12 8.15
CA ASP A 120 32.18 16.95 6.95
C ASP A 120 30.86 16.55 6.26
N PRO A 121 29.80 17.37 6.32
CA PRO A 121 28.51 17.09 5.68
C PRO A 121 28.64 16.68 4.21
N GLN A 122 29.62 17.19 3.46
CA GLN A 122 29.81 16.85 2.03
C GLN A 122 30.18 15.38 1.80
N LEU A 123 30.71 14.69 2.81
CA LEU A 123 31.07 13.27 2.78
C LEU A 123 29.94 12.36 3.30
N ALA A 124 28.75 12.90 3.61
CA ALA A 124 27.63 12.11 4.12
C ALA A 124 27.25 10.96 3.18
N CYS A 125 27.28 11.17 1.86
CA CYS A 125 27.01 10.10 0.89
C CYS A 125 28.08 9.00 0.86
N GLN A 126 29.36 9.37 0.98
CA GLN A 126 30.42 8.38 1.15
C GLN A 126 30.22 7.55 2.43
N ALA A 127 29.88 8.22 3.54
CA ALA A 127 29.63 7.56 4.81
C ALA A 127 28.42 6.60 4.73
N ALA A 128 27.32 7.02 4.09
CA ALA A 128 26.17 6.17 3.82
C ALA A 128 26.54 4.94 2.97
N GLY A 129 27.29 5.14 1.87
CA GLY A 129 27.78 4.06 1.02
C GLY A 129 28.67 3.07 1.76
N LYS A 130 29.60 3.56 2.59
CA LYS A 130 30.44 2.72 3.47
C LYS A 130 29.61 1.95 4.50
N ALA A 131 28.62 2.61 5.11
CA ALA A 131 27.74 1.97 6.08
C ALA A 131 26.95 0.81 5.45
N LEU A 132 26.45 0.98 4.21
CA LEU A 132 25.66 -0.02 3.49
C LEU A 132 26.42 -1.30 3.12
N VAL A 133 27.75 -1.25 3.07
CA VAL A 133 28.59 -2.42 2.77
C VAL A 133 29.30 -2.98 4.00
N ASN A 134 29.25 -2.27 5.14
CA ASN A 134 29.91 -2.69 6.37
C ASN A 134 29.01 -3.65 7.17
N PRO A 135 29.35 -4.96 7.29
CA PRO A 135 28.51 -5.95 7.95
C PRO A 135 28.30 -5.71 9.46
N TYR A 136 29.16 -4.90 10.09
CA TYR A 136 29.01 -4.53 11.50
C TYR A 136 27.95 -3.44 11.70
N VAL A 137 27.76 -2.56 10.71
CA VAL A 137 26.86 -1.40 10.79
C VAL A 137 25.52 -1.66 10.11
N VAL A 138 25.54 -2.30 8.93
CA VAL A 138 24.33 -2.59 8.17
C VAL A 138 23.55 -3.74 8.78
N LYS A 139 22.22 -3.58 8.88
CA LYS A 139 21.32 -4.73 9.01
C LYS A 139 20.87 -5.11 7.60
N SER A 140 21.22 -6.31 7.15
CA SER A 140 20.85 -6.82 5.83
C SER A 140 19.90 -7.99 5.97
N THR A 141 18.81 -7.97 5.20
CA THR A 141 17.93 -9.10 4.93
C THR A 141 18.01 -9.45 3.45
N LYS A 142 17.25 -10.44 2.99
CA LYS A 142 17.08 -10.71 1.55
C LYS A 142 16.36 -9.57 0.82
N ASP A 143 15.60 -8.73 1.53
CA ASP A 143 14.68 -7.75 0.95
C ASP A 143 15.20 -6.30 1.08
N PHE A 144 16.08 -6.01 2.04
CA PHE A 144 16.62 -4.67 2.25
C PHE A 144 17.95 -4.67 3.01
N ARG A 145 18.70 -3.57 2.84
CA ARG A 145 19.78 -3.13 3.73
C ARG A 145 19.31 -1.93 4.53
N GLU A 146 19.76 -1.80 5.77
CA GLU A 146 19.28 -0.78 6.69
C GLU A 146 20.45 -0.09 7.42
N ILE A 147 20.45 1.24 7.38
CA ILE A 147 21.40 2.14 8.05
C ILE A 147 20.65 3.16 8.92
N ASP A 148 21.38 4.04 9.60
CA ASP A 148 20.82 5.16 10.36
C ASP A 148 20.07 6.15 9.44
N ALA A 149 18.88 6.59 9.85
CA ALA A 149 18.05 7.48 9.05
C ALA A 149 18.67 8.87 8.87
N SER A 150 19.31 9.43 9.90
CA SER A 150 19.96 10.74 9.80
C SER A 150 21.15 10.70 8.87
N LEU A 151 21.93 9.61 8.85
CA LEU A 151 23.02 9.43 7.88
C LEU A 151 22.49 9.40 6.43
N ALA A 152 21.41 8.66 6.18
CA ALA A 152 20.80 8.61 4.85
C ALA A 152 20.24 9.97 4.44
N HIS A 153 19.48 10.63 5.31
CA HIS A 153 18.94 11.96 5.07
C HIS A 153 20.05 13.00 4.84
N ALA A 154 21.14 12.96 5.63
CA ALA A 154 22.29 13.83 5.43
C ALA A 154 22.93 13.63 4.04
N CYS A 155 23.01 12.39 3.52
CA CYS A 155 23.42 12.16 2.13
C CYS A 155 22.44 12.83 1.14
N LEU A 156 21.13 12.60 1.29
CA LEU A 156 20.12 13.18 0.41
C LEU A 156 20.17 14.72 0.39
N GLN A 157 20.44 15.35 1.53
CA GLN A 157 20.61 16.79 1.68
C GLN A 157 21.85 17.35 0.97
N THR A 158 22.86 16.52 0.65
CA THR A 158 24.02 16.96 -0.14
C THR A 158 23.80 16.89 -1.65
N VAL A 159 22.70 16.27 -2.11
CA VAL A 159 22.44 16.07 -3.54
C VAL A 159 22.05 17.41 -4.17
N PRO A 160 22.80 17.91 -5.16
CA PRO A 160 22.55 19.24 -5.71
C PRO A 160 21.27 19.28 -6.54
N ASN A 161 20.45 20.32 -6.35
CA ASN A 161 19.34 20.62 -7.25
C ASN A 161 19.85 21.36 -8.50
N TYR A 162 19.98 20.65 -9.63
CA TYR A 162 20.37 21.27 -10.88
C TYR A 162 19.16 21.95 -11.55
N ARG A 163 19.29 23.27 -11.78
CA ARG A 163 18.21 24.15 -12.25
C ARG A 163 17.54 23.67 -13.54
N GLU A 164 18.31 23.49 -14.61
CA GLU A 164 17.77 23.09 -15.92
C GLU A 164 17.04 21.74 -15.87
N PRO A 165 17.62 20.66 -15.31
CA PRO A 165 16.91 19.41 -15.08
C PRO A 165 15.63 19.53 -14.24
N ALA A 166 15.66 20.30 -13.16
CA ALA A 166 14.49 20.47 -12.27
C ALA A 166 13.36 21.25 -12.97
N VAL A 167 13.67 22.31 -13.71
CA VAL A 167 12.69 23.02 -14.55
C VAL A 167 12.10 22.08 -15.60
N LYS A 168 12.93 21.30 -16.29
CA LYS A 168 12.47 20.34 -17.30
C LYS A 168 11.60 19.23 -16.70
N LEU A 169 11.86 18.82 -15.47
CA LEU A 169 10.99 17.90 -14.73
C LEU A 169 9.61 18.50 -14.51
N ILE A 170 9.54 19.72 -13.99
CA ILE A 170 8.26 20.41 -13.73
C ILE A 170 7.48 20.62 -15.04
N GLU A 171 8.15 21.04 -16.12
CA GLU A 171 7.52 21.23 -17.43
C GLU A 171 6.96 19.92 -17.99
N SER A 172 7.73 18.83 -17.91
CA SER A 172 7.25 17.52 -18.31
C SER A 172 6.07 17.07 -17.45
N LEU A 173 6.11 17.28 -16.12
CA LEU A 173 5.01 16.95 -15.23
C LEU A 173 3.74 17.76 -15.52
N LYS A 174 3.84 19.04 -15.88
CA LYS A 174 2.68 19.84 -16.31
C LYS A 174 1.94 19.14 -17.46
N ALA A 175 2.66 18.56 -18.43
CA ALA A 175 2.03 17.83 -19.54
C ALA A 175 1.19 16.64 -19.06
N PHE A 176 1.67 15.89 -18.06
CA PHE A 176 0.93 14.79 -17.44
C PHE A 176 -0.22 15.29 -16.57
N VAL A 177 0.04 16.24 -15.66
CA VAL A 177 -0.93 16.75 -14.70
C VAL A 177 -2.13 17.42 -15.38
N GLN A 178 -1.98 17.97 -16.58
CA GLN A 178 -3.10 18.50 -17.35
C GLN A 178 -4.21 17.46 -17.62
N TRP A 179 -3.87 16.16 -17.63
CA TRP A 179 -4.83 15.06 -17.76
C TRP A 179 -5.65 14.81 -16.50
N GLN A 180 -5.24 15.33 -15.34
CA GLN A 180 -6.00 15.19 -14.11
C GLN A 180 -7.38 15.85 -14.27
N SER A 181 -8.44 15.06 -14.17
CA SER A 181 -9.80 15.51 -14.45
C SER A 181 -10.40 16.38 -13.35
N THR A 182 -9.81 16.36 -12.14
CA THR A 182 -10.33 17.05 -10.96
C THR A 182 -9.75 18.45 -10.73
N LEU A 183 -8.81 18.93 -11.57
CA LEU A 183 -8.11 20.21 -11.36
C LEU A 183 -9.03 21.41 -11.11
N ALA A 184 -10.15 21.50 -11.85
CA ALA A 184 -11.10 22.60 -11.70
C ALA A 184 -11.73 22.63 -10.30
N TRP A 185 -12.12 21.48 -9.76
CA TRP A 185 -12.69 21.35 -8.42
C TRP A 185 -11.65 21.38 -7.31
N LEU A 186 -10.41 20.93 -7.54
CA LEU A 186 -9.33 21.15 -6.57
C LEU A 186 -9.06 22.64 -6.38
N LYS A 187 -9.06 23.41 -7.48
CA LYS A 187 -8.88 24.87 -7.43
C LYS A 187 -10.05 25.59 -6.77
N LYS A 188 -11.28 25.13 -7.03
CA LYS A 188 -12.52 25.71 -6.51
C LYS A 188 -13.47 24.60 -6.04
N PRO A 189 -13.23 24.02 -4.86
CA PRO A 189 -14.04 22.91 -4.36
C PRO A 189 -15.38 23.42 -3.84
N PRO A 190 -16.41 22.55 -3.77
CA PRO A 190 -17.66 22.90 -3.12
C PRO A 190 -17.44 23.15 -1.62
N ALA A 191 -18.32 23.93 -0.99
CA ALA A 191 -18.21 24.28 0.43
C ALA A 191 -18.33 23.10 1.41
N SER A 192 -18.76 21.93 0.89
CA SER A 192 -18.85 20.65 1.60
C SER A 192 -17.56 19.83 1.56
N TYR A 193 -16.57 20.23 0.75
CA TYR A 193 -15.28 19.55 0.65
C TYR A 193 -14.39 19.94 1.83
N ASP A 194 -13.72 18.94 2.40
CA ASP A 194 -13.03 19.09 3.69
C ASP A 194 -11.62 19.68 3.59
N PHE A 195 -11.03 19.67 2.39
CA PHE A 195 -9.66 20.07 2.17
C PHE A 195 -9.58 21.47 1.57
N PRO A 196 -8.48 22.20 1.84
CA PRO A 196 -8.31 23.54 1.30
C PRO A 196 -8.22 23.52 -0.24
N PRO A 197 -8.67 24.60 -0.92
CA PRO A 197 -8.50 24.74 -2.35
C PRO A 197 -7.01 24.72 -2.74
N VAL A 198 -6.69 24.01 -3.83
CA VAL A 198 -5.35 23.93 -4.39
C VAL A 198 -5.36 24.11 -5.91
N ASP A 199 -4.63 25.11 -6.41
CA ASP A 199 -4.34 25.27 -7.83
C ASP A 199 -3.00 24.60 -8.16
N ILE A 200 -3.05 23.30 -8.48
CA ILE A 200 -1.85 22.48 -8.75
C ILE A 200 -1.04 23.04 -9.92
N MET A 201 -1.71 23.43 -11.01
CA MET A 201 -1.04 23.93 -12.20
C MET A 201 -0.31 25.25 -11.93
N ASN A 202 -0.94 26.18 -11.22
CA ASN A 202 -0.29 27.44 -10.83
C ASN A 202 0.85 27.21 -9.82
N ARG A 203 0.68 26.27 -8.87
CA ARG A 203 1.75 25.93 -7.93
C ARG A 203 2.95 25.26 -8.60
N LEU A 204 2.74 24.46 -9.65
CA LEU A 204 3.84 23.96 -10.49
C LEU A 204 4.57 25.11 -11.21
N VAL A 205 3.86 26.18 -11.64
CA VAL A 205 4.50 27.40 -12.16
C VAL A 205 5.33 28.09 -11.07
N ASN A 206 4.79 28.23 -9.86
CA ASN A 206 5.53 28.81 -8.73
C ASN A 206 6.79 28.00 -8.40
N LEU A 207 6.71 26.67 -8.37
CA LEU A 207 7.88 25.80 -8.18
C LEU A 207 8.95 26.04 -9.26
N THR A 208 8.55 26.27 -10.51
CA THR A 208 9.50 26.65 -11.58
C THR A 208 10.25 27.94 -11.24
N SER A 209 9.56 28.95 -10.71
CA SER A 209 10.17 30.22 -10.29
C SER A 209 11.12 30.03 -9.10
N VAL A 210 10.75 29.21 -8.11
CA VAL A 210 11.60 28.88 -6.95
C VAL A 210 12.89 28.19 -7.40
N VAL A 211 12.81 27.20 -8.30
CA VAL A 211 14.00 26.52 -8.87
C VAL A 211 14.90 27.52 -9.60
N LYS A 212 14.34 28.38 -10.46
CA LYS A 212 15.11 29.39 -11.19
C LYS A 212 15.82 30.38 -10.25
N GLY A 213 15.19 30.68 -9.11
CA GLY A 213 15.71 31.56 -8.06
C GLY A 213 16.63 30.90 -7.03
N HIS A 214 17.04 29.64 -7.21
CA HIS A 214 17.86 28.89 -6.24
C HIS A 214 17.22 28.67 -4.86
N GLY A 215 15.89 28.56 -4.80
CA GLY A 215 15.17 28.44 -3.53
C GLY A 215 15.23 27.07 -2.85
N PHE A 216 15.84 26.05 -3.46
CA PHE A 216 16.00 24.72 -2.86
C PHE A 216 17.46 24.46 -2.51
N ALA A 217 17.71 24.02 -1.27
CA ALA A 217 19.05 23.70 -0.80
C ALA A 217 19.56 22.37 -1.40
N SER A 218 18.66 21.42 -1.63
CA SER A 218 18.98 20.10 -2.18
C SER A 218 17.93 19.60 -3.18
N GLU A 219 18.29 18.59 -3.97
CA GLU A 219 17.34 17.86 -4.83
C GLU A 219 16.27 17.15 -3.99
N TYR A 220 16.61 16.75 -2.75
CA TYR A 220 15.66 16.20 -1.80
C TYR A 220 14.54 17.21 -1.47
N ASP A 221 14.89 18.44 -1.08
CA ASP A 221 13.88 19.46 -0.72
C ASP A 221 12.98 19.81 -1.90
N PHE A 222 13.56 19.88 -3.11
CA PHE A 222 12.81 20.08 -4.35
C PHE A 222 11.80 18.95 -4.60
N GLN A 223 12.23 17.69 -4.49
CA GLN A 223 11.36 16.55 -4.75
C GLN A 223 10.30 16.38 -3.66
N VAL A 224 10.61 16.68 -2.38
CA VAL A 224 9.60 16.71 -1.30
C VAL A 224 8.53 17.75 -1.62
N ALA A 225 8.91 18.99 -1.92
CA ALA A 225 7.95 20.05 -2.26
C ALA A 225 7.09 19.71 -3.48
N LEU A 226 7.66 19.02 -4.47
CA LEU A 226 6.95 18.56 -5.65
C LEU A 226 5.92 17.46 -5.32
N VAL A 227 6.30 16.47 -4.50
CA VAL A 227 5.40 15.37 -4.12
C VAL A 227 4.28 15.87 -3.21
N GLU A 228 4.60 16.67 -2.18
CA GLU A 228 3.60 17.27 -1.30
C GLU A 228 2.58 18.12 -2.07
N LEU A 229 3.02 18.82 -3.12
CA LEU A 229 2.10 19.54 -4.01
C LEU A 229 1.09 18.60 -4.70
N LEU A 230 1.54 17.47 -5.23
CA LEU A 230 0.63 16.53 -5.89
C LEU A 230 -0.26 15.79 -4.86
N GLU A 231 0.30 15.44 -3.70
CA GLU A 231 -0.44 14.79 -2.60
C GLU A 231 -1.52 15.69 -2.00
N SER A 232 -1.36 17.02 -2.06
CA SER A 232 -2.41 17.97 -1.65
C SER A 232 -3.70 17.90 -2.49
N ALA A 233 -3.70 17.14 -3.59
CA ALA A 233 -4.91 16.78 -4.31
C ALA A 233 -5.80 15.77 -3.57
N HIS A 234 -5.23 15.07 -2.58
CA HIS A 234 -5.83 13.97 -1.84
C HIS A 234 -6.34 12.83 -2.73
N ASP A 235 -5.77 12.66 -3.92
CA ASP A 235 -6.19 11.70 -4.94
C ASP A 235 -5.08 10.67 -5.16
N TYR A 236 -5.25 9.44 -4.68
CA TYR A 236 -4.22 8.40 -4.83
C TYR A 236 -4.04 7.90 -6.27
N HIS A 237 -4.84 8.36 -7.24
CA HIS A 237 -4.56 8.20 -8.67
C HIS A 237 -3.72 9.35 -9.24
N LEU A 238 -3.55 10.48 -8.55
CA LEU A 238 -2.58 11.52 -8.90
C LEU A 238 -1.31 11.32 -8.07
N THR A 239 -0.31 10.65 -8.65
CA THR A 239 0.93 10.34 -7.93
C THR A 239 2.15 10.63 -8.78
N TYR A 240 3.25 10.97 -8.12
CA TYR A 240 4.58 10.96 -8.72
C TYR A 240 5.59 10.48 -7.68
N ASN A 241 6.25 9.36 -7.96
CA ASN A 241 7.36 8.82 -7.18
C ASN A 241 8.66 9.19 -7.91
N PRO A 242 9.36 10.25 -7.46
CA PRO A 242 10.56 10.71 -8.13
C PRO A 242 11.77 9.83 -7.76
N ASP A 243 12.80 9.93 -8.59
CA ASP A 243 14.00 9.08 -8.52
C ASP A 243 14.73 9.08 -7.17
N LEU A 244 14.93 10.25 -6.53
CA LEU A 244 15.69 10.39 -5.29
C LEU A 244 14.91 9.89 -4.09
N LEU A 245 13.64 10.30 -3.94
CA LEU A 245 12.81 9.88 -2.80
C LEU A 245 12.52 8.37 -2.80
N GLY A 246 12.62 7.72 -3.96
CA GLY A 246 12.47 6.26 -4.06
C GLY A 246 13.66 5.44 -3.55
N ILE A 247 14.80 6.06 -3.22
CA ILE A 247 16.03 5.33 -2.85
C ILE A 247 15.98 4.82 -1.40
N PHE A 248 15.53 5.64 -0.46
CA PHE A 248 15.45 5.28 0.95
C PHE A 248 14.00 5.29 1.44
N SER A 249 13.62 4.26 2.19
CA SER A 249 12.41 4.25 3.01
C SER A 249 12.81 4.41 4.48
N PHE A 250 12.36 5.49 5.11
CA PHE A 250 12.56 5.77 6.51
C PHE A 250 11.55 5.00 7.36
N VAL A 251 12.02 4.39 8.46
CA VAL A 251 11.26 3.50 9.31
C VAL A 251 11.53 3.80 10.78
N TYR A 252 10.48 3.88 11.58
CA TYR A 252 10.53 4.02 13.04
C TYR A 252 9.92 2.75 13.65
N PRO A 253 10.75 1.73 13.98
CA PRO A 253 10.27 0.37 14.22
C PRO A 253 9.21 0.22 15.31
N ALA A 254 9.29 1.03 16.36
CA ALA A 254 8.34 0.99 17.48
C ALA A 254 6.91 1.37 17.06
N LEU A 255 6.72 2.09 15.96
CA LEU A 255 5.39 2.54 15.50
C LEU A 255 4.79 1.61 14.43
N LEU A 256 5.49 0.55 14.03
CA LEU A 256 5.04 -0.34 12.94
C LEU A 256 3.81 -1.18 13.31
N ASP A 257 3.60 -1.47 14.59
CA ASP A 257 2.50 -2.29 15.09
C ASP A 257 1.38 -1.46 15.74
N LEU A 258 1.37 -0.14 15.51
CA LEU A 258 0.34 0.72 16.04
C LEU A 258 -1.02 0.37 15.42
N ILE A 259 -2.06 0.28 16.24
CA ILE A 259 -3.45 0.07 15.86
C ILE A 259 -4.34 1.12 16.55
N SER A 260 -5.46 1.46 15.93
CA SER A 260 -6.47 2.37 16.48
C SER A 260 -7.73 1.57 16.80
N VAL A 261 -7.95 1.24 18.07
CA VAL A 261 -9.08 0.37 18.48
C VAL A 261 -9.81 0.91 19.70
N SER A 262 -11.11 0.68 19.72
CA SER A 262 -11.99 0.82 20.87
C SER A 262 -11.88 -0.42 21.75
N ILE A 263 -12.00 -0.25 23.06
CA ILE A 263 -11.93 -1.36 24.02
C ILE A 263 -13.23 -2.18 24.09
N ASP A 264 -14.36 -1.59 23.70
CA ASP A 264 -15.69 -2.21 23.76
C ASP A 264 -16.52 -2.01 22.48
N GLY A 265 -15.99 -1.28 21.49
CA GLY A 265 -16.69 -0.91 20.26
C GLY A 265 -17.55 0.35 20.40
N LYS A 266 -17.63 0.96 21.60
CA LYS A 266 -18.42 2.17 21.90
C LYS A 266 -17.56 3.35 22.30
N GLN A 267 -16.60 3.13 23.20
CA GLN A 267 -15.65 4.15 23.63
C GLN A 267 -14.78 4.59 22.45
N LEU A 268 -14.35 5.85 22.47
CA LEU A 268 -13.48 6.38 21.42
C LEU A 268 -12.21 5.52 21.29
N PRO A 269 -11.83 5.13 20.07
CA PRO A 269 -10.60 4.41 19.83
C PRO A 269 -9.39 5.14 20.40
N LYS A 270 -8.44 4.37 20.95
CA LYS A 270 -7.11 4.85 21.30
C LYS A 270 -6.04 4.13 20.48
N LEU A 271 -4.84 4.68 20.49
CA LEU A 271 -3.67 4.12 19.80
C LEU A 271 -2.96 3.12 20.71
N TYR A 272 -2.88 1.86 20.29
CA TYR A 272 -2.23 0.79 21.04
C TYR A 272 -1.20 0.08 20.18
N HIS A 273 -0.21 -0.56 20.81
CA HIS A 273 0.61 -1.57 20.14
C HIS A 273 -0.18 -2.86 19.99
N GLN A 274 -0.18 -3.46 18.79
CA GLN A 274 -0.96 -4.67 18.48
C GLN A 274 -0.61 -5.83 19.42
N GLY A 275 0.68 -6.02 19.72
CA GLY A 275 1.15 -7.03 20.68
C GLY A 275 1.12 -6.59 22.15
N GLY A 276 0.79 -5.33 22.44
CA GLY A 276 0.82 -4.77 23.78
C GLY A 276 -0.42 -5.14 24.59
N VAL A 277 -0.28 -6.08 25.51
CA VAL A 277 -1.34 -6.50 26.43
C VAL A 277 -0.88 -6.38 27.88
N THR A 278 -1.81 -6.09 28.78
CA THR A 278 -1.60 -6.14 30.24
C THR A 278 -2.67 -7.02 30.87
N THR A 279 -2.45 -7.45 32.11
CA THR A 279 -3.43 -8.25 32.85
C THR A 279 -4.01 -7.40 33.98
N GLU A 280 -5.30 -7.10 33.90
CA GLU A 280 -6.05 -6.41 34.94
C GLU A 280 -7.12 -7.36 35.50
N ASN A 281 -7.12 -7.59 36.82
CA ASN A 281 -8.07 -8.47 37.50
C ASN A 281 -8.24 -9.88 36.87
N GLY A 282 -7.16 -10.43 36.29
CA GLY A 282 -7.19 -11.73 35.61
C GLY A 282 -7.73 -11.70 34.17
N THR A 283 -8.09 -10.52 33.65
CA THR A 283 -8.48 -10.28 32.25
C THR A 283 -7.34 -9.63 31.47
N THR A 284 -7.13 -10.09 30.23
CA THR A 284 -6.14 -9.50 29.32
C THR A 284 -6.75 -8.26 28.67
N VAL A 285 -6.16 -7.09 28.91
CA VAL A 285 -6.58 -5.81 28.34
C VAL A 285 -5.46 -5.20 27.47
N PRO A 286 -5.74 -4.19 26.63
CA PRO A 286 -4.69 -3.43 25.99
C PRO A 286 -3.66 -2.86 26.97
N GLY A 287 -2.39 -2.86 26.55
CA GLY A 287 -1.35 -2.10 27.24
C GLY A 287 -1.62 -0.60 27.17
N PRO A 288 -0.78 0.23 27.81
CA PRO A 288 -1.03 1.66 27.90
C PRO A 288 -1.08 2.30 26.50
N ALA A 289 -2.09 3.11 26.25
CA ALA A 289 -2.26 3.80 24.97
C ALA A 289 -1.18 4.85 24.73
N LEU A 290 -0.76 5.00 23.46
CA LEU A 290 0.11 6.09 23.03
C LEU A 290 -0.67 7.41 23.03
N THR A 291 -0.20 8.38 23.82
CA THR A 291 -0.86 9.69 23.97
C THR A 291 -0.12 10.81 23.26
N LYS A 292 1.22 10.75 23.17
CA LYS A 292 2.02 11.79 22.51
C LYS A 292 3.16 11.26 21.66
N ILE A 293 3.45 12.00 20.58
CA ILE A 293 4.66 11.86 19.76
C ILE A 293 5.35 13.23 19.76
N ASN A 294 6.61 13.29 20.20
CA ASN A 294 7.38 14.54 20.36
C ASN A 294 6.64 15.61 21.16
N ASP A 295 6.07 15.20 22.30
CA ASP A 295 5.25 16.03 23.20
C ASP A 295 3.97 16.64 22.60
N GLN A 296 3.65 16.37 21.32
CA GLN A 296 2.37 16.68 20.67
C GLN A 296 1.37 15.53 20.83
N ASP A 297 0.08 15.83 20.95
CA ASP A 297 -0.99 14.82 20.93
C ASP A 297 -0.85 13.86 19.73
N ALA A 298 -0.85 12.56 19.99
CA ALA A 298 -0.52 11.55 18.99
C ALA A 298 -1.56 11.49 17.86
N VAL A 299 -2.85 11.68 18.16
CA VAL A 299 -3.92 11.70 17.15
C VAL A 299 -3.72 12.90 16.23
N THR A 300 -3.55 14.09 16.80
CA THR A 300 -3.29 15.33 16.06
C THR A 300 -2.06 15.22 15.18
N PHE A 301 -0.96 14.69 15.71
CA PHE A 301 0.29 14.48 14.97
C PHE A 301 0.10 13.57 13.74
N LEU A 302 -0.62 12.45 13.92
CA LEU A 302 -0.91 11.53 12.80
C LEU A 302 -1.87 12.16 11.77
N GLU A 303 -2.86 12.93 12.21
CA GLU A 303 -3.77 13.63 11.31
C GLU A 303 -3.04 14.69 10.47
N GLU A 304 -2.13 15.46 11.06
CA GLU A 304 -1.33 16.46 10.33
C GLU A 304 -0.44 15.81 9.26
N LEU A 305 0.14 14.65 9.55
CA LEU A 305 0.90 13.88 8.55
C LEU A 305 0.00 13.32 7.45
N ASN A 306 -1.21 12.87 7.81
CA ASN A 306 -2.19 12.41 6.83
C ASN A 306 -2.60 13.52 5.86
N LEU A 307 -2.79 14.75 6.34
CA LEU A 307 -3.11 15.90 5.50
C LEU A 307 -1.98 16.27 4.52
N LYS A 308 -0.74 15.86 4.78
CA LYS A 308 0.38 16.10 3.87
C LYS A 308 0.59 14.96 2.87
N HIS A 309 0.43 13.72 3.32
CA HIS A 309 0.94 12.55 2.59
C HIS A 309 -0.11 11.47 2.27
N SER A 310 -1.39 11.74 2.54
CA SER A 310 -2.47 10.78 2.27
C SER A 310 -3.27 11.15 1.02
N GLY A 311 -3.36 10.21 0.09
CA GLY A 311 -4.15 10.33 -1.14
C GLY A 311 -5.62 9.92 -1.00
N TYR A 312 -6.21 10.01 0.20
CA TYR A 312 -7.65 9.74 0.42
C TYR A 312 -8.42 11.05 0.62
N GLN A 313 -9.66 11.09 0.11
CA GLN A 313 -10.52 12.27 -0.01
C GLN A 313 -11.43 12.51 1.20
N ASP A 314 -11.20 11.80 2.31
CA ASP A 314 -11.87 12.01 3.57
C ASP A 314 -10.91 11.71 4.73
N ARG A 315 -10.95 12.51 5.79
CA ARG A 315 -10.01 12.41 6.91
C ARG A 315 -10.18 11.10 7.71
N ASP A 316 -11.38 10.51 7.75
CA ASP A 316 -11.62 9.24 8.41
C ASP A 316 -11.09 8.06 7.57
N ALA A 317 -11.20 8.14 6.24
CA ALA A 317 -10.52 7.17 5.36
C ALA A 317 -8.99 7.31 5.38
N GLN A 318 -8.47 8.55 5.47
CA GLN A 318 -7.02 8.78 5.67
C GLN A 318 -6.52 8.11 6.95
N TRP A 319 -7.30 8.21 8.04
CA TRP A 319 -7.02 7.56 9.32
C TRP A 319 -7.01 6.03 9.19
N ASN A 320 -8.07 5.44 8.64
CA ASN A 320 -8.17 3.99 8.44
C ASN A 320 -7.04 3.42 7.58
N ALA A 321 -6.58 4.17 6.58
CA ALA A 321 -5.51 3.72 5.70
C ALA A 321 -4.14 3.53 6.38
N GLN A 322 -3.96 4.05 7.61
CA GLN A 322 -2.72 3.96 8.38
C GLN A 322 -2.54 2.62 9.09
N PHE A 323 -3.64 1.96 9.45
CA PHE A 323 -3.63 0.83 10.38
C PHE A 323 -3.87 -0.49 9.65
N ALA A 324 -3.33 -1.57 10.21
CA ALA A 324 -3.60 -2.92 9.73
C ALA A 324 -5.01 -3.39 10.13
N SER A 325 -5.59 -4.26 9.31
CA SER A 325 -6.86 -4.96 9.54
C SER A 325 -6.80 -6.37 8.94
N TYR A 326 -7.81 -7.21 9.14
CA TYR A 326 -7.84 -8.57 8.61
C TYR A 326 -7.76 -8.61 7.07
N SER A 327 -8.31 -7.60 6.39
CA SER A 327 -8.28 -7.47 4.93
C SER A 327 -6.95 -6.89 4.43
N ARG A 328 -6.14 -6.31 5.33
CA ARG A 328 -4.81 -5.75 5.07
C ARG A 328 -3.80 -6.12 6.17
N PRO A 329 -3.52 -7.43 6.37
CA PRO A 329 -2.77 -7.92 7.53
C PRO A 329 -1.26 -7.64 7.41
N SER A 330 -0.75 -7.43 6.19
CA SER A 330 0.67 -7.20 5.90
C SER A 330 0.89 -5.86 5.21
N GLY A 331 1.56 -4.92 5.90
CA GLY A 331 2.21 -3.78 5.25
C GLY A 331 1.45 -2.46 5.23
N LYS A 332 0.57 -2.19 6.20
CA LYS A 332 0.12 -0.83 6.50
C LYS A 332 0.62 -0.42 7.86
N HIS A 333 1.43 0.63 7.84
CA HIS A 333 1.98 1.26 9.01
C HIS A 333 1.59 2.74 8.90
N PRO A 334 1.41 3.42 10.03
CA PRO A 334 1.28 4.86 10.02
C PRO A 334 2.39 5.52 9.19
N ILE A 335 2.11 6.63 8.50
CA ILE A 335 3.09 7.37 7.70
C ILE A 335 4.32 7.68 8.55
N VAL A 336 4.13 8.11 9.80
CA VAL A 336 5.22 8.31 10.76
C VAL A 336 6.09 7.07 10.98
N ALA A 337 5.50 5.87 10.93
CA ALA A 337 6.20 4.62 11.19
C ALA A 337 7.01 4.16 9.97
N LYS A 338 6.53 4.42 8.76
CA LYS A 338 7.23 4.10 7.51
C LYS A 338 6.84 5.03 6.37
N SER A 339 7.81 5.74 5.82
CA SER A 339 7.61 6.71 4.74
C SER A 339 8.84 6.85 3.84
N ASN A 340 8.72 7.53 2.71
CA ASN A 340 9.87 8.03 1.94
C ASN A 340 10.35 9.40 2.45
N PHE A 341 9.61 9.99 3.40
CA PHE A 341 9.93 11.26 4.05
C PHE A 341 10.63 10.99 5.39
N PHE A 342 11.64 11.80 5.68
CA PHE A 342 12.34 11.77 6.96
C PHE A 342 11.53 12.52 8.03
N HIS A 343 11.26 11.88 9.17
CA HIS A 343 10.44 12.44 10.25
C HIS A 343 11.25 12.87 11.48
N GLY A 344 12.58 12.99 11.35
CA GLY A 344 13.49 13.37 12.43
C GLY A 344 14.42 12.24 12.87
N HIS A 345 15.47 12.59 13.62
CA HIS A 345 16.48 11.62 14.06
C HIS A 345 15.88 10.54 14.96
N GLU A 346 15.13 11.00 15.95
CA GLU A 346 14.45 10.20 16.96
C GLU A 346 13.06 10.79 17.21
N LEU A 347 12.13 9.93 17.62
CA LEU A 347 10.81 10.33 18.09
C LEU A 347 10.65 9.92 19.55
N THR A 348 10.11 10.82 20.37
CA THR A 348 9.77 10.52 21.77
C THR A 348 8.29 10.15 21.86
N LEU A 349 8.01 8.94 22.31
CA LEU A 349 6.68 8.39 22.53
C LEU A 349 6.33 8.52 24.01
N THR A 350 5.14 9.04 24.32
CA THR A 350 4.62 9.09 25.70
C THR A 350 3.31 8.32 25.80
N TYR A 351 3.18 7.48 26.81
CA TYR A 351 2.01 6.62 27.03
C TYR A 351 1.13 7.13 28.17
N GLU A 352 -0.09 6.62 28.28
CA GLU A 352 -1.07 7.08 29.27
C GLU A 352 -0.66 6.79 30.73
N ASP A 353 0.20 5.80 30.96
CA ASP A 353 0.79 5.49 32.26
C ASP A 353 1.99 6.40 32.64
N GLY A 354 2.30 7.38 31.78
CA GLY A 354 3.42 8.31 31.95
C GLY A 354 4.77 7.76 31.49
N THR A 355 4.85 6.50 31.05
CA THR A 355 6.10 5.96 30.49
C THR A 355 6.48 6.68 29.20
N LYS A 356 7.78 6.80 28.97
CA LYS A 356 8.34 7.39 27.75
C LYS A 356 9.32 6.43 27.10
N SER A 357 9.30 6.38 25.77
CA SER A 357 10.29 5.66 24.98
C SER A 357 10.79 6.53 23.83
N THR A 358 12.05 6.36 23.46
CA THR A 358 12.63 7.06 22.31
C THR A 358 12.91 6.05 21.21
N VAL A 359 12.38 6.31 20.01
CA VAL A 359 12.59 5.47 18.83
C VAL A 359 13.47 6.18 17.81
N ARG A 360 14.57 5.53 17.44
CA ARG A 360 15.49 6.03 16.41
C ARG A 360 15.07 5.60 15.02
N GLY A 361 15.12 6.54 14.08
CA GLY A 361 14.81 6.29 12.68
C GLY A 361 15.87 5.42 11.99
N ARG A 362 15.40 4.56 11.08
CA ARG A 362 16.23 3.71 10.21
C ARG A 362 15.92 3.99 8.76
N ALA A 363 16.93 4.01 7.89
CA ALA A 363 16.72 4.10 6.44
C ALA A 363 16.96 2.73 5.80
N ARG A 364 15.93 2.20 5.14
CA ARG A 364 15.96 0.97 4.36
C ARG A 364 16.18 1.27 2.88
N VAL A 365 17.01 0.48 2.24
CA VAL A 365 17.28 0.54 0.80
C VAL A 365 17.29 -0.87 0.22
N SER A 366 16.86 -1.01 -1.04
CA SER A 366 16.92 -2.29 -1.74
C SER A 366 18.37 -2.82 -1.82
N PRO A 367 18.60 -4.14 -1.69
CA PRO A 367 19.93 -4.72 -1.83
C PRO A 367 20.53 -4.49 -3.22
N GLU A 368 19.71 -4.27 -4.24
CA GLU A 368 20.12 -4.06 -5.63
C GLU A 368 20.63 -2.63 -5.90
N VAL A 369 20.34 -1.66 -5.03
CA VAL A 369 20.77 -0.27 -5.24
C VAL A 369 22.27 -0.15 -4.99
N ASP A 370 23.04 0.08 -6.04
CA ASP A 370 24.50 0.13 -5.95
C ASP A 370 25.01 1.54 -5.63
N PHE A 371 25.56 1.70 -4.41
CA PHE A 371 26.23 2.91 -3.91
C PHE A 371 27.72 2.95 -4.23
N SER A 372 28.25 2.02 -5.04
CA SER A 372 29.65 2.08 -5.47
C SER A 372 29.94 3.40 -6.18
N LYS A 373 31.07 4.02 -5.82
CA LYS A 373 31.52 5.33 -6.35
C LYS A 373 30.60 6.52 -6.03
N VAL A 374 29.63 6.37 -5.12
CA VAL A 374 28.84 7.49 -4.60
C VAL A 374 29.58 8.08 -3.39
N ASN A 375 30.42 9.09 -3.63
CA ASN A 375 31.19 9.74 -2.55
C ASN A 375 30.57 11.07 -2.11
N TYR A 376 30.05 11.83 -3.06
CA TYR A 376 29.44 13.15 -2.84
C TYR A 376 28.01 13.17 -3.38
N GLY A 377 27.20 14.15 -2.97
CA GLY A 377 25.83 14.30 -3.47
C GLY A 377 25.74 14.46 -4.99
N ARG A 378 26.74 15.06 -5.65
CA ARG A 378 26.81 15.10 -7.13
C ARG A 378 26.93 13.71 -7.76
N ASP A 379 27.63 12.78 -7.10
CA ASP A 379 27.78 11.41 -7.59
C ASP A 379 26.45 10.67 -7.44
N PHE A 380 25.74 10.92 -6.34
CA PHE A 380 24.38 10.41 -6.12
C PHE A 380 23.45 10.90 -7.24
N TYR A 381 23.43 12.21 -7.52
CA TYR A 381 22.59 12.77 -8.59
C TYR A 381 22.90 12.10 -9.93
N ASN A 382 24.17 12.01 -10.32
CA ASN A 382 24.58 11.42 -11.58
C ASN A 382 24.21 9.93 -11.69
N ARG A 383 24.23 9.22 -10.57
CA ARG A 383 23.94 7.78 -10.50
C ARG A 383 22.45 7.47 -10.51
N PHE A 384 21.65 8.24 -9.77
CA PHE A 384 20.25 7.89 -9.50
C PHE A 384 19.24 8.85 -10.14
N CYS A 385 19.60 10.12 -10.31
CA CYS A 385 18.67 11.17 -10.78
C CYS A 385 18.89 11.58 -12.23
N HIS A 386 20.03 11.26 -12.84
CA HIS A 386 20.28 11.68 -14.22
C HIS A 386 19.35 10.90 -15.18
N PRO A 387 18.64 11.57 -16.12
CA PRO A 387 17.67 10.91 -17.02
C PRO A 387 18.23 9.74 -17.84
N GLU A 388 19.52 9.80 -18.18
CA GLU A 388 20.27 8.76 -18.92
C GLU A 388 20.98 7.75 -18.00
N ALA A 389 20.77 7.81 -16.68
CA ALA A 389 21.36 6.89 -15.71
C ALA A 389 20.87 5.43 -15.88
N THR A 390 19.92 5.18 -16.78
CA THR A 390 19.42 3.85 -17.16
C THR A 390 20.46 2.92 -17.80
N LYS A 391 21.74 3.31 -17.91
CA LYS A 391 22.85 2.37 -18.21
C LYS A 391 23.52 1.76 -16.97
N PHE A 392 23.20 2.21 -15.75
CA PHE A 392 23.94 1.81 -14.55
C PHE A 392 23.06 1.55 -13.31
N GLY A 393 22.13 0.59 -13.40
CA GLY A 393 21.81 -0.25 -12.23
C GLY A 393 20.52 -0.01 -11.45
N LEU A 394 19.54 0.75 -11.96
CA LEU A 394 18.15 0.61 -11.49
C LEU A 394 17.38 -0.23 -12.53
N PRO A 395 17.03 -1.50 -12.24
CA PRO A 395 16.17 -2.26 -13.12
C PRO A 395 14.82 -1.53 -13.26
N ALA A 396 14.27 -1.46 -14.47
CA ALA A 396 12.93 -0.92 -14.75
C ALA A 396 11.81 -1.53 -13.86
N LYS A 397 12.07 -2.68 -13.22
CA LYS A 397 11.21 -3.28 -12.20
C LYS A 397 11.09 -2.45 -10.91
N GLN A 398 12.09 -1.69 -10.48
CA GLN A 398 12.02 -0.94 -9.21
C GLN A 398 11.14 0.31 -9.30
N LEU A 399 11.16 1.02 -10.43
CA LEU A 399 10.16 2.06 -10.73
C LEU A 399 8.74 1.49 -10.86
N ARG A 400 8.57 0.20 -11.18
CA ARG A 400 7.26 -0.47 -11.19
C ARG A 400 6.83 -0.99 -9.81
N ASN A 401 7.78 -1.37 -8.95
CA ASN A 401 7.51 -2.02 -7.67
C ASN A 401 7.18 -1.06 -6.52
N GLY A 402 7.36 0.27 -6.68
CA GLY A 402 6.80 1.28 -5.76
C GLY A 402 5.27 1.21 -5.61
N LEU A 403 4.60 0.41 -6.46
CA LEU A 403 3.16 0.18 -6.49
C LEU A 403 2.72 -1.19 -5.92
N GLN A 404 3.63 -2.02 -5.38
CA GLN A 404 3.27 -3.32 -4.79
C GLN A 404 3.36 -3.28 -3.25
N PRO A 405 2.30 -3.70 -2.52
CA PRO A 405 2.44 -4.12 -1.13
C PRO A 405 3.54 -5.19 -1.00
N PRO A 406 4.18 -5.34 0.17
CA PRO A 406 5.23 -6.35 0.37
C PRO A 406 4.73 -7.74 -0.06
N GLN A 407 5.54 -8.41 -0.86
CA GLN A 407 5.34 -9.79 -1.30
C GLN A 407 5.26 -10.72 -0.07
N PRO A 408 4.21 -11.56 0.10
CA PRO A 408 4.26 -12.65 1.06
C PRO A 408 5.31 -13.69 0.64
N ARG A 409 5.85 -14.38 1.64
CA ARG A 409 6.98 -15.30 1.52
C ARG A 409 6.63 -16.52 0.64
N LYS A 410 7.45 -16.81 -0.37
CA LYS A 410 7.43 -18.09 -1.12
C LYS A 410 7.73 -19.28 -0.18
N LEU A 411 6.84 -20.26 -0.13
CA LEU A 411 7.15 -21.63 0.30
C LEU A 411 7.14 -22.56 -0.93
N PRO A 412 8.07 -23.53 -1.02
CA PRO A 412 8.19 -24.39 -2.19
C PRO A 412 7.05 -25.41 -2.27
N LEU A 413 6.32 -25.41 -3.39
CA LEU A 413 5.30 -26.41 -3.75
C LEU A 413 5.98 -27.75 -4.08
N GLN A 414 5.59 -28.82 -3.38
CA GLN A 414 5.80 -30.19 -3.82
C GLN A 414 4.45 -30.79 -4.20
N VAL A 415 4.34 -31.26 -5.45
CA VAL A 415 3.15 -31.85 -6.03
C VAL A 415 3.33 -33.36 -6.00
N ASP A 416 2.63 -34.04 -5.10
CA ASP A 416 2.46 -35.49 -5.17
C ASP A 416 0.97 -35.77 -5.39
N GLY A 417 0.69 -36.60 -6.40
CA GLY A 417 -0.63 -36.78 -6.99
C GLY A 417 -1.59 -37.70 -6.24
N GLU A 418 -2.83 -37.62 -6.71
CA GLU A 418 -4.00 -38.48 -6.49
C GLU A 418 -4.71 -38.40 -5.12
N GLY A 419 -6.01 -38.04 -5.19
CA GLY A 419 -6.97 -38.12 -4.09
C GLY A 419 -7.56 -36.77 -3.74
N ARG A 420 -8.85 -36.56 -4.06
CA ARG A 420 -9.68 -35.44 -3.62
C ARG A 420 -9.70 -35.37 -2.09
N ASN A 421 -8.77 -34.64 -1.51
CA ASN A 421 -8.76 -34.16 -0.14
C ASN A 421 -8.53 -32.65 -0.27
N TRP A 422 -9.50 -31.85 0.19
CA TRP A 422 -9.37 -30.40 0.31
C TRP A 422 -8.25 -30.12 1.32
N LYS A 423 -7.00 -30.09 0.85
CA LYS A 423 -5.91 -29.55 1.64
C LYS A 423 -6.17 -28.05 1.72
N HIS A 424 -6.41 -27.60 2.94
CA HIS A 424 -6.32 -26.21 3.35
C HIS A 424 -4.93 -25.68 3.01
N ASP A 425 -4.69 -25.34 1.75
CA ASP A 425 -3.42 -24.79 1.32
C ASP A 425 -3.34 -23.33 1.78
N GLU A 426 -2.22 -23.04 2.42
CA GLU A 426 -1.77 -21.84 3.14
C GLU A 426 -1.69 -20.55 2.28
N LEU A 427 -2.40 -20.50 1.16
CA LEU A 427 -2.57 -19.31 0.31
C LEU A 427 -3.61 -18.33 0.86
N PHE A 428 -4.39 -18.76 1.85
CA PHE A 428 -5.21 -17.86 2.64
C PHE A 428 -4.32 -17.08 3.62
N LEU A 429 -4.13 -15.78 3.41
CA LEU A 429 -3.54 -14.91 4.42
C LEU A 429 -4.50 -14.93 5.61
N ALA A 430 -4.16 -15.72 6.64
CA ALA A 430 -4.76 -15.59 7.95
C ALA A 430 -5.07 -14.10 8.21
N PRO A 431 -6.35 -13.77 8.46
CA PRO A 431 -7.17 -14.54 9.38
C PRO A 431 -8.62 -14.91 8.94
N TYR A 432 -8.95 -15.02 7.65
CA TYR A 432 -10.32 -15.44 7.30
C TYR A 432 -10.54 -16.95 7.52
N PRO A 433 -11.80 -17.33 7.84
CA PRO A 433 -12.20 -18.73 7.93
C PRO A 433 -12.06 -19.49 6.60
N PRO A 434 -12.28 -20.81 6.59
CA PRO A 434 -12.44 -21.57 5.36
C PRO A 434 -13.60 -21.03 4.49
N ALA A 435 -13.31 -20.73 3.22
CA ALA A 435 -14.30 -20.28 2.25
C ALA A 435 -15.11 -21.45 1.68
N VAL A 436 -16.39 -21.21 1.35
CA VAL A 436 -17.23 -22.19 0.61
C VAL A 436 -16.89 -22.21 -0.87
N VAL A 437 -16.46 -21.07 -1.41
CA VAL A 437 -15.95 -20.91 -2.78
C VAL A 437 -14.91 -19.80 -2.80
N ARG A 438 -13.92 -19.88 -3.68
CA ARG A 438 -12.86 -18.88 -3.83
C ARG A 438 -12.27 -18.90 -5.22
N ASP A 439 -11.74 -17.75 -5.63
CA ASP A 439 -10.98 -17.63 -6.87
C ASP A 439 -9.62 -18.38 -6.80
N ASP A 440 -9.13 -18.80 -7.97
CA ASP A 440 -7.85 -19.54 -8.11
C ASP A 440 -6.64 -18.60 -8.00
N GLY A 441 -6.86 -17.29 -8.16
CA GLY A 441 -5.83 -16.26 -8.00
C GLY A 441 -5.59 -15.88 -6.54
N PRO A 442 -4.44 -15.27 -6.21
CA PRO A 442 -4.26 -14.64 -4.90
C PRO A 442 -5.09 -13.34 -4.75
N GLY A 443 -5.99 -13.04 -5.70
CA GLY A 443 -6.95 -11.94 -5.72
C GLY A 443 -8.14 -12.10 -4.75
N ALA A 444 -8.23 -13.24 -4.06
CA ALA A 444 -8.99 -13.51 -2.84
C ALA A 444 -10.45 -13.04 -2.84
N THR A 445 -11.14 -13.14 -3.98
CA THR A 445 -12.61 -13.17 -3.97
C THR A 445 -13.03 -14.47 -3.33
N ALA A 446 -13.77 -14.38 -2.24
CA ALA A 446 -14.16 -15.57 -1.48
C ALA A 446 -15.57 -15.43 -0.90
N GLY A 447 -16.30 -16.53 -0.96
CA GLY A 447 -17.62 -16.67 -0.36
C GLY A 447 -17.56 -17.43 0.97
N PHE A 448 -18.37 -17.00 1.94
CA PHE A 448 -18.47 -17.60 3.27
C PHE A 448 -19.92 -17.70 3.72
N PHE A 449 -20.18 -18.61 4.65
CA PHE A 449 -21.44 -18.69 5.39
C PHE A 449 -21.16 -18.48 6.87
N LEU A 450 -21.94 -17.63 7.52
CA LEU A 450 -21.93 -17.56 8.98
C LEU A 450 -22.70 -18.79 9.52
N LEU A 451 -22.14 -19.40 10.57
CA LEU A 451 -22.64 -20.67 11.13
C LEU A 451 -23.08 -20.55 12.59
N ASP A 452 -22.78 -19.43 13.25
CA ASP A 452 -23.20 -19.20 14.63
C ASP A 452 -24.69 -18.95 14.73
N GLU A 453 -25.22 -19.27 15.91
CA GLU A 453 -26.64 -19.08 16.25
C GLU A 453 -27.07 -17.63 16.02
N GLY A 454 -28.12 -17.43 15.22
CA GLY A 454 -28.66 -16.11 14.86
C GLY A 454 -28.09 -15.52 13.56
N TYR A 455 -27.13 -16.18 12.90
CA TYR A 455 -26.51 -15.72 11.66
C TYR A 455 -26.61 -16.74 10.51
N GLU A 456 -27.35 -17.84 10.68
CA GLU A 456 -27.39 -18.97 9.75
C GLU A 456 -28.02 -18.60 8.39
N ASP A 457 -28.79 -17.51 8.32
CA ASP A 457 -29.37 -16.97 7.09
C ASP A 457 -28.43 -16.03 6.32
N VAL A 458 -27.22 -15.79 6.83
CA VAL A 458 -26.25 -14.83 6.27
C VAL A 458 -25.18 -15.53 5.42
N ALA A 459 -24.94 -14.96 4.24
CA ALA A 459 -23.79 -15.22 3.39
C ALA A 459 -22.88 -13.98 3.32
N VAL A 460 -21.57 -14.19 3.13
CA VAL A 460 -20.59 -13.11 2.99
C VAL A 460 -19.78 -13.30 1.72
N LEU A 461 -19.73 -12.28 0.87
CA LEU A 461 -18.83 -12.19 -0.27
C LEU A 461 -17.71 -11.19 0.05
N ALA A 462 -16.51 -11.67 0.34
CA ALA A 462 -15.35 -10.82 0.60
C ALA A 462 -14.60 -10.53 -0.70
N ILE A 463 -14.36 -9.24 -0.97
CA ILE A 463 -13.66 -8.75 -2.15
C ILE A 463 -12.64 -7.70 -1.69
N PRO A 464 -11.46 -8.11 -1.17
CA PRO A 464 -10.44 -7.18 -0.71
C PRO A 464 -9.73 -6.43 -1.85
N SER A 465 -9.88 -6.86 -3.12
CA SER A 465 -9.42 -6.11 -4.29
C SER A 465 -10.07 -6.63 -5.59
N PHE A 466 -10.36 -5.76 -6.54
CA PHE A 466 -10.79 -6.13 -7.90
C PHE A 466 -9.62 -6.47 -8.86
N ARG A 467 -8.53 -7.05 -8.35
CA ARG A 467 -7.36 -7.43 -9.16
C ARG A 467 -6.62 -8.61 -8.51
N PRO A 468 -5.85 -9.40 -9.28
CA PRO A 468 -5.05 -10.47 -8.69
C PRO A 468 -3.92 -9.90 -7.82
N ARG A 469 -3.55 -10.62 -6.74
CA ARG A 469 -2.48 -10.23 -5.79
C ARG A 469 -1.09 -10.80 -6.13
N SER A 470 -0.93 -11.53 -7.25
CA SER A 470 0.30 -12.29 -7.61
C SER A 470 1.38 -11.46 -8.31
N GLU A 471 2.62 -11.99 -8.28
CA GLU A 471 3.91 -11.28 -8.42
C GLU A 471 4.34 -10.87 -9.84
N ASP A 472 3.60 -11.21 -10.91
CA ASP A 472 4.01 -10.79 -12.27
C ASP A 472 2.83 -10.28 -13.11
N PRO A 473 2.58 -8.96 -13.12
CA PRO A 473 1.58 -8.36 -14.00
C PRO A 473 1.89 -8.55 -15.50
N ALA A 474 3.07 -9.02 -15.88
CA ALA A 474 3.39 -9.37 -17.27
C ALA A 474 2.92 -10.78 -17.69
N GLN A 475 2.45 -11.63 -16.77
CA GLN A 475 2.02 -13.00 -17.07
C GLN A 475 0.52 -13.24 -17.09
N TYR A 476 -0.30 -12.26 -16.67
CA TYR A 476 -1.76 -12.40 -16.74
C TYR A 476 -2.30 -11.73 -17.99
N GLU A 477 -2.83 -12.55 -18.90
CA GLU A 477 -3.80 -12.07 -19.88
C GLU A 477 -4.95 -11.37 -19.13
N PRO A 478 -5.35 -10.12 -19.51
CA PRO A 478 -6.25 -9.29 -18.72
C PRO A 478 -7.58 -9.96 -18.33
N TRP A 479 -8.01 -10.94 -19.12
CA TRP A 479 -9.31 -11.59 -19.03
C TRP A 479 -9.34 -12.80 -18.12
N VAL A 480 -8.19 -13.44 -17.84
CA VAL A 480 -8.12 -14.63 -16.99
C VAL A 480 -8.70 -14.35 -15.60
N TYR A 481 -8.24 -13.26 -14.96
CA TYR A 481 -8.78 -12.84 -13.66
C TYR A 481 -10.27 -12.48 -13.72
N THR A 482 -10.72 -11.84 -14.80
CA THR A 482 -12.13 -11.40 -14.87
C THR A 482 -13.08 -12.58 -15.10
N ASN A 483 -12.64 -13.60 -15.85
CA ASN A 483 -13.37 -14.86 -16.02
C ASN A 483 -13.44 -15.64 -14.70
N ASP A 484 -12.30 -15.83 -14.03
CA ASP A 484 -12.21 -16.50 -12.72
C ASP A 484 -13.11 -15.81 -11.66
N PHE A 485 -13.09 -14.48 -11.63
CA PHE A 485 -13.99 -13.67 -10.81
C PHE A 485 -15.47 -13.89 -11.16
N GLN A 486 -15.82 -13.90 -12.45
CA GLN A 486 -17.19 -14.12 -12.92
C GLN A 486 -17.70 -15.52 -12.50
N GLU A 487 -16.87 -16.56 -12.67
CA GLU A 487 -17.19 -17.93 -12.30
C GLU A 487 -17.35 -18.09 -10.79
N THR A 488 -16.39 -17.58 -10.01
CA THR A 488 -16.41 -17.63 -8.53
C THR A 488 -17.66 -16.97 -7.93
N VAL A 489 -18.02 -15.77 -8.42
CA VAL A 489 -19.23 -15.08 -7.94
C VAL A 489 -20.49 -15.85 -8.35
N GLY A 490 -20.51 -16.40 -9.57
CA GLY A 490 -21.65 -17.18 -10.06
C GLY A 490 -21.90 -18.44 -9.22
N GLU A 491 -20.84 -19.20 -8.94
CA GLU A 491 -20.89 -20.38 -8.08
C GLU A 491 -21.30 -20.01 -6.65
N PHE A 492 -20.78 -18.91 -6.10
CA PHE A 492 -21.17 -18.45 -4.76
C PHE A 492 -22.67 -18.16 -4.66
N LEU A 493 -23.22 -17.45 -5.64
CA LEU A 493 -24.64 -17.09 -5.67
C LEU A 493 -25.53 -18.34 -5.81
N GLU A 494 -25.09 -19.34 -6.58
CA GLU A 494 -25.78 -20.64 -6.67
C GLU A 494 -25.78 -21.37 -5.33
N LEU A 495 -24.62 -21.47 -4.65
CA LEU A 495 -24.50 -22.06 -3.32
C LEU A 495 -25.36 -21.33 -2.27
N CYS A 496 -25.42 -20.00 -2.33
CA CYS A 496 -26.29 -19.20 -1.47
C CYS A 496 -27.77 -19.58 -1.63
N LYS A 497 -28.21 -19.73 -2.88
CA LYS A 497 -29.58 -20.12 -3.21
C LYS A 497 -29.90 -21.54 -2.74
N GLU A 498 -28.99 -22.49 -2.99
CA GLU A 498 -29.15 -23.90 -2.57
C GLU A 498 -29.18 -24.04 -1.05
N SER A 499 -28.39 -23.22 -0.35
CA SER A 499 -28.29 -23.22 1.11
C SER A 499 -29.37 -22.35 1.79
N GLY A 500 -30.30 -21.77 1.04
CA GLY A 500 -31.41 -20.97 1.56
C GLY A 500 -31.00 -19.68 2.25
N LYS A 501 -29.85 -19.10 1.90
CA LYS A 501 -29.34 -17.84 2.48
C LYS A 501 -30.25 -16.68 2.11
N GLN A 502 -30.56 -15.83 3.08
CA GLN A 502 -31.51 -14.71 2.94
C GLN A 502 -30.83 -13.35 2.90
N LYS A 503 -29.67 -13.21 3.56
CA LYS A 503 -28.93 -11.95 3.67
C LYS A 503 -27.52 -12.08 3.08
N LEU A 504 -27.03 -11.01 2.48
CA LEU A 504 -25.70 -10.92 1.91
C LEU A 504 -24.91 -9.73 2.47
N VAL A 505 -23.77 -10.01 3.09
CA VAL A 505 -22.75 -9.00 3.37
C VAL A 505 -21.74 -9.01 2.23
N ILE A 506 -21.54 -7.87 1.58
CA ILE A 506 -20.44 -7.69 0.63
C ILE A 506 -19.33 -6.93 1.35
N ASP A 507 -18.28 -7.64 1.72
CA ASP A 507 -17.13 -7.08 2.43
C ASP A 507 -16.12 -6.49 1.43
N LEU A 508 -16.09 -5.16 1.38
CA LEU A 508 -15.17 -4.36 0.59
C LEU A 508 -14.10 -3.70 1.47
N THR A 509 -13.94 -4.11 2.74
CA THR A 509 -12.88 -3.58 3.60
C THR A 509 -11.53 -3.73 2.94
N GLY A 510 -10.77 -2.66 2.94
CA GLY A 510 -9.45 -2.66 2.33
C GLY A 510 -9.44 -2.62 0.79
N ASN A 511 -10.58 -2.59 0.10
CA ASN A 511 -10.63 -2.63 -1.36
C ASN A 511 -10.26 -1.28 -1.99
N ARG A 512 -9.17 -1.23 -2.77
CA ARG A 512 -8.71 0.00 -3.47
C ARG A 512 -9.13 0.06 -4.94
N GLY A 513 -9.90 -0.92 -5.39
CA GLY A 513 -10.31 -1.12 -6.78
C GLY A 513 -9.45 -2.15 -7.52
N GLY A 514 -9.38 -2.00 -8.85
CA GLY A 514 -8.71 -2.94 -9.74
C GLY A 514 -9.22 -2.86 -11.19
N LYS A 515 -9.75 -3.95 -11.72
CA LYS A 515 -10.31 -4.05 -13.06
C LYS A 515 -11.73 -3.50 -13.07
N ILE A 516 -11.96 -2.38 -13.75
CA ILE A 516 -13.28 -1.74 -13.89
C ILE A 516 -14.37 -2.75 -14.32
N THR A 517 -14.05 -3.69 -15.21
CA THR A 517 -14.98 -4.72 -15.68
C THR A 517 -15.53 -5.59 -14.55
N SER A 518 -14.75 -5.87 -13.50
CA SER A 518 -15.20 -6.70 -12.37
C SER A 518 -16.28 -6.02 -11.52
N ALA A 519 -16.29 -4.68 -11.42
CA ALA A 519 -17.38 -3.97 -10.73
C ALA A 519 -18.70 -4.10 -11.48
N TYR A 520 -18.67 -3.92 -12.80
CA TYR A 520 -19.84 -4.06 -13.65
C TYR A 520 -20.32 -5.51 -13.73
N GLU A 521 -19.39 -6.45 -13.74
CA GLU A 521 -19.70 -7.88 -13.70
C GLU A 521 -20.42 -8.28 -12.41
N LEU A 522 -19.89 -7.86 -11.25
CA LEU A 522 -20.52 -8.15 -9.96
C LEU A 522 -21.93 -7.56 -9.88
N PHE A 523 -22.10 -6.32 -10.31
CA PHE A 523 -23.42 -5.69 -10.35
C PHE A 523 -24.39 -6.44 -11.28
N ALA A 524 -23.93 -6.87 -12.45
CA ALA A 524 -24.74 -7.62 -13.41
C ALA A 524 -25.17 -9.00 -12.88
N GLN A 525 -24.34 -9.67 -12.08
CA GLN A 525 -24.70 -10.95 -11.45
C GLN A 525 -25.65 -10.79 -10.27
N LEU A 526 -25.48 -9.75 -9.45
CA LEU A 526 -26.39 -9.46 -8.33
C LEU A 526 -27.76 -8.99 -8.80
N PHE A 527 -27.80 -8.21 -9.89
CA PHE A 527 -29.04 -7.67 -10.47
C PHE A 527 -29.15 -7.92 -11.97
N PRO A 528 -29.34 -9.19 -12.39
CA PRO A 528 -29.46 -9.54 -13.80
C PRO A 528 -30.53 -8.70 -14.52
N GLY A 529 -30.19 -8.18 -15.70
CA GLY A 529 -31.08 -7.34 -16.52
C GLY A 529 -31.19 -5.86 -16.09
N SER A 530 -30.56 -5.46 -15.00
CA SER A 530 -30.55 -4.04 -14.59
C SER A 530 -29.57 -3.23 -15.45
N PRO A 531 -29.92 -2.00 -15.86
CA PRO A 531 -29.00 -1.13 -16.59
C PRO A 531 -27.85 -0.69 -15.67
N ILE A 532 -26.62 -0.72 -16.19
CA ILE A 532 -25.42 -0.31 -15.47
C ILE A 532 -25.17 1.18 -15.73
N PHE A 533 -25.49 2.02 -14.74
CA PHE A 533 -25.31 3.46 -14.89
C PHE A 533 -23.83 3.83 -14.95
N GLN A 534 -23.47 4.70 -15.88
CA GLN A 534 -22.14 5.30 -15.97
C GLN A 534 -22.29 6.76 -16.42
N ALA A 535 -21.61 7.67 -15.73
CA ALA A 535 -21.52 9.06 -16.14
C ALA A 535 -20.09 9.54 -15.93
N GLY A 536 -19.20 9.22 -16.87
CA GLY A 536 -17.84 9.71 -16.87
C GLY A 536 -17.69 10.94 -17.77
N ASN A 537 -16.73 11.82 -17.47
CA ASN A 537 -16.27 12.82 -18.42
C ASN A 537 -14.75 13.01 -18.33
N MET A 538 -14.15 13.55 -19.39
CA MET A 538 -12.72 13.85 -19.46
C MET A 538 -12.51 15.34 -19.67
N ARG A 539 -11.46 15.88 -19.08
CA ARG A 539 -11.06 17.28 -19.26
C ARG A 539 -10.51 17.50 -20.68
N LEU A 540 -10.97 18.55 -21.37
CA LEU A 540 -10.55 18.88 -22.75
C LEU A 540 -9.23 19.66 -22.78
N GLN A 541 -8.17 18.98 -22.36
CA GLN A 541 -6.79 19.48 -22.44
C GLN A 541 -6.14 19.13 -23.79
N MET A 542 -5.13 19.91 -24.21
CA MET A 542 -4.54 19.85 -25.56
C MET A 542 -4.05 18.46 -26.00
N GLY A 543 -3.41 17.70 -25.11
CA GLY A 543 -2.92 16.35 -25.41
C GLY A 543 -4.05 15.34 -25.69
N LEU A 544 -5.24 15.52 -25.12
CA LEU A 544 -6.42 14.70 -25.43
C LEU A 544 -6.94 15.04 -26.82
N LEU A 545 -7.00 16.35 -27.15
CA LEU A 545 -7.42 16.83 -28.47
C LEU A 545 -6.47 16.32 -29.57
N GLU A 546 -5.16 16.40 -29.33
CA GLU A 546 -4.12 15.92 -30.24
C GLU A 546 -4.20 14.40 -30.42
N LEU A 547 -4.31 13.63 -29.33
CA LEU A 547 -4.49 12.18 -29.39
C LEU A 547 -5.75 11.80 -30.17
N ALA A 548 -6.87 12.48 -29.90
CA ALA A 548 -8.13 12.19 -30.54
C ALA A 548 -8.09 12.46 -32.05
N ARG A 549 -7.38 13.51 -32.51
CA ARG A 549 -7.17 13.76 -33.95
C ARG A 549 -6.46 12.59 -34.63
N VAL A 550 -5.39 12.06 -34.03
CA VAL A 550 -4.69 10.89 -34.55
C VAL A 550 -5.59 9.66 -34.52
N VAL A 551 -6.31 9.42 -33.42
CA VAL A 551 -7.25 8.29 -33.30
C VAL A 551 -8.33 8.36 -34.36
N SER A 552 -8.87 9.55 -34.67
CA SER A 552 -9.88 9.73 -35.71
C SER A 552 -9.33 9.42 -37.11
N GLU A 553 -8.13 9.89 -37.43
CA GLU A 553 -7.45 9.60 -38.71
C GLU A 553 -7.26 8.10 -38.90
N VAL A 554 -6.66 7.42 -37.91
CA VAL A 554 -6.39 5.98 -38.03
C VAL A 554 -7.66 5.14 -37.93
N SER A 555 -8.70 5.58 -37.21
CA SER A 555 -9.96 4.83 -37.11
C SER A 555 -10.74 4.81 -38.42
N GLY A 556 -10.61 5.87 -39.24
CA GLY A 556 -11.17 5.92 -40.60
C GLY A 556 -10.40 5.05 -41.60
N ASP A 557 -9.08 4.91 -41.40
CA ASP A 557 -8.17 4.17 -42.30
C ASP A 557 -8.00 2.67 -41.98
N SER A 558 -8.34 2.21 -40.78
CA SER A 558 -7.81 0.95 -40.20
C SER A 558 -8.37 -0.37 -40.75
N LEU A 559 -8.88 -0.43 -41.98
CA LEU A 559 -9.02 -1.72 -42.69
C LEU A 559 -8.50 -1.70 -44.14
N SER A 560 -7.98 -0.59 -44.66
CA SER A 560 -7.54 -0.48 -46.06
C SER A 560 -6.03 -0.68 -46.29
N ASP A 561 -5.18 -0.65 -45.26
CA ASP A 561 -3.72 -0.81 -45.37
C ASP A 561 -3.23 -2.23 -44.99
N PRO A 562 -2.44 -2.92 -45.85
CA PRO A 562 -2.18 -4.35 -45.77
C PRO A 562 -1.14 -4.85 -44.74
N THR A 563 -0.29 -4.02 -44.10
CA THR A 563 0.82 -4.59 -43.27
C THR A 563 0.37 -5.04 -41.86
N PRO A 564 0.71 -6.26 -41.41
CA PRO A 564 0.40 -6.75 -40.06
C PRO A 564 0.96 -5.86 -38.93
N GLU A 565 2.13 -5.25 -39.13
CA GLU A 565 2.80 -4.41 -38.15
C GLU A 565 2.03 -3.11 -37.88
N ARG A 566 1.56 -2.43 -38.95
CA ARG A 566 0.73 -1.22 -38.79
C ARG A 566 -0.59 -1.56 -38.10
N LYS A 567 -1.24 -2.67 -38.47
CA LYS A 567 -2.49 -3.13 -37.82
C LYS A 567 -2.29 -3.34 -36.31
N LYS A 568 -1.20 -3.98 -35.90
CA LYS A 568 -0.88 -4.19 -34.47
C LYS A 568 -0.67 -2.86 -33.73
N LYS A 569 0.03 -1.91 -34.36
CA LYS A 569 0.24 -0.55 -33.80
C LYS A 569 -1.07 0.21 -33.66
N VAL A 570 -1.91 0.22 -34.68
CA VAL A 570 -3.22 0.88 -34.62
C VAL A 570 -4.11 0.23 -33.55
N GLN A 571 -4.19 -1.11 -33.50
CA GLN A 571 -4.94 -1.81 -32.45
C GLN A 571 -4.47 -1.44 -31.04
N LYS A 572 -3.14 -1.31 -30.84
CA LYS A 572 -2.57 -0.86 -29.57
C LYS A 572 -2.95 0.60 -29.26
N LEU A 573 -2.90 1.51 -30.24
CA LEU A 573 -3.30 2.90 -30.08
C LEU A 573 -4.80 3.02 -29.71
N LEU A 574 -5.65 2.22 -30.35
CA LEU A 574 -7.10 2.18 -30.13
C LEU A 574 -7.53 1.45 -28.85
N SER A 575 -6.56 1.04 -28.01
CA SER A 575 -6.78 0.45 -26.69
C SER A 575 -6.53 1.46 -25.57
N GLY A 576 -6.83 1.11 -24.32
CA GLY A 576 -6.55 1.96 -23.15
C GLY A 576 -7.17 3.36 -23.27
N ILE A 577 -6.33 4.41 -23.23
CA ILE A 577 -6.78 5.80 -23.35
C ILE A 577 -7.26 6.16 -24.76
N GLY A 578 -6.68 5.58 -25.82
CA GLY A 578 -7.17 5.82 -27.17
C GLY A 578 -8.55 5.23 -27.42
N ARG A 579 -8.92 4.15 -26.70
CA ARG A 579 -10.31 3.64 -26.71
C ARG A 579 -11.31 4.68 -26.22
N GLN A 580 -10.95 5.54 -25.27
CA GLN A 580 -11.85 6.56 -24.71
C GLN A 580 -12.23 7.63 -25.73
N VAL A 581 -11.43 7.81 -26.78
CA VAL A 581 -11.68 8.77 -27.87
C VAL A 581 -11.90 8.10 -29.23
N LYS A 582 -12.11 6.77 -29.24
CA LYS A 582 -12.40 6.00 -30.45
C LYS A 582 -13.89 6.16 -30.83
N PRO A 583 -14.22 6.59 -32.05
CA PRO A 583 -15.59 6.55 -32.57
C PRO A 583 -16.25 5.17 -32.39
N GLY A 584 -17.50 5.15 -31.92
CA GLY A 584 -18.29 3.94 -31.67
C GLY A 584 -18.04 3.26 -30.32
N ALA A 585 -17.00 3.65 -29.57
CA ALA A 585 -16.63 2.96 -28.32
C ALA A 585 -17.38 3.44 -27.07
N SER A 586 -18.06 4.58 -27.15
CA SER A 586 -18.78 5.23 -26.06
C SER A 586 -20.11 5.82 -26.53
N GLN A 587 -21.00 6.07 -25.58
CA GLN A 587 -22.34 6.61 -25.80
C GLN A 587 -22.69 7.62 -24.71
N ASN A 588 -23.64 8.51 -24.99
CA ASN A 588 -24.17 9.44 -23.98
C ASN A 588 -25.09 8.72 -22.97
N LEU A 589 -25.70 9.48 -22.06
CA LEU A 589 -26.57 8.94 -21.00
C LEU A 589 -27.91 8.40 -21.55
N GLU A 590 -28.33 8.86 -22.72
CA GLU A 590 -29.54 8.41 -23.43
C GLU A 590 -29.30 7.19 -24.34
N GLY A 591 -28.06 6.69 -24.42
CA GLY A 591 -27.69 5.54 -25.25
C GLY A 591 -27.35 5.87 -26.72
N HIS A 592 -27.26 7.15 -27.09
CA HIS A 592 -26.76 7.57 -28.39
C HIS A 592 -25.24 7.35 -28.47
N THR A 593 -24.82 6.48 -29.40
CA THR A 593 -23.41 6.16 -29.64
C THR A 593 -22.69 7.32 -30.32
N PHE A 594 -21.53 7.71 -29.79
CA PHE A 594 -20.70 8.75 -30.37
C PHE A 594 -19.95 8.24 -31.61
N ASN A 595 -20.35 8.70 -32.79
CA ASN A 595 -19.87 8.16 -34.06
C ASN A 595 -18.66 8.91 -34.64
N ASN A 596 -18.24 10.01 -34.03
CA ASN A 596 -17.11 10.81 -34.50
C ASN A 596 -16.49 11.62 -33.35
N ILE A 597 -15.29 12.13 -33.59
CA ILE A 597 -14.53 12.94 -32.63
C ILE A 597 -15.25 14.23 -32.20
N LYS A 598 -16.07 14.83 -33.08
CA LYS A 598 -16.79 16.08 -32.76
C LYS A 598 -17.82 15.85 -31.66
N GLU A 599 -18.48 14.69 -31.65
CA GLU A 599 -19.38 14.28 -30.56
C GLU A 599 -18.60 13.96 -29.28
N ILE A 600 -17.51 13.17 -29.37
CA ILE A 600 -16.67 12.78 -28.22
C ILE A 600 -16.04 13.99 -27.52
N LEU A 601 -15.66 15.04 -28.27
CA LEU A 601 -15.01 16.24 -27.76
C LEU A 601 -15.95 17.45 -27.66
N ALA A 602 -17.27 17.22 -27.77
CA ALA A 602 -18.25 18.31 -27.65
C ALA A 602 -18.09 18.98 -26.27
N PRO A 603 -17.78 20.30 -26.23
CA PRO A 603 -17.40 20.94 -24.99
C PRO A 603 -18.60 21.13 -24.06
N VAL A 604 -18.38 20.86 -22.79
CA VAL A 604 -19.25 21.15 -21.65
C VAL A 604 -18.43 21.98 -20.66
N ASP A 605 -18.90 23.20 -20.36
CA ASP A 605 -18.25 24.07 -19.38
C ASP A 605 -18.69 23.67 -17.97
N LEU A 606 -17.73 23.29 -17.11
CA LEU A 606 -17.98 22.91 -15.72
C LEU A 606 -16.93 23.57 -14.81
N ASN A 607 -17.41 24.22 -13.75
CA ASN A 607 -16.58 24.84 -12.72
C ASN A 607 -15.42 25.72 -13.24
N GLY A 608 -15.64 26.42 -14.36
CA GLY A 608 -14.64 27.30 -14.98
C GLY A 608 -13.60 26.60 -15.87
N ASP A 609 -13.84 25.36 -16.26
CA ASP A 609 -12.99 24.59 -17.20
C ASP A 609 -13.85 23.84 -18.23
N ARG A 610 -13.22 23.25 -19.25
CA ARG A 610 -13.89 22.56 -20.36
C ARG A 610 -13.71 21.05 -20.28
N PHE A 611 -14.81 20.34 -20.46
CA PHE A 611 -14.90 18.87 -20.46
C PHE A 611 -15.60 18.35 -21.70
N GLY A 612 -15.39 17.08 -22.03
CA GLY A 612 -16.22 16.38 -23.00
C GLY A 612 -17.62 16.10 -22.43
N PRO A 613 -18.55 15.57 -23.24
CA PRO A 613 -19.86 15.18 -22.76
C PRO A 613 -19.76 14.05 -21.73
N TYR A 614 -20.82 13.88 -20.95
CA TYR A 614 -20.98 12.69 -20.10
C TYR A 614 -21.13 11.45 -20.96
N PHE A 615 -20.43 10.38 -20.60
CA PHE A 615 -20.43 9.16 -21.39
C PHE A 615 -20.35 7.89 -20.55
N SER A 616 -20.83 6.82 -21.16
CA SER A 616 -20.62 5.44 -20.72
C SER A 616 -19.73 4.72 -21.73
N MET A 617 -18.87 3.83 -21.24
CA MET A 617 -18.19 2.88 -22.13
C MET A 617 -19.16 1.77 -22.49
N ARG A 618 -19.14 1.36 -23.76
CA ARG A 618 -19.95 0.26 -24.25
C ARG A 618 -19.37 -1.09 -23.80
N TYR A 619 -20.19 -1.85 -23.09
CA TYR A 619 -19.96 -3.23 -22.63
C TYR A 619 -21.12 -4.17 -23.01
N ASP A 620 -22.10 -3.64 -23.72
CA ASP A 620 -23.27 -4.29 -24.30
C ASP A 620 -22.96 -5.07 -25.59
N GLU A 621 -21.75 -4.90 -26.14
CA GLU A 621 -21.31 -5.61 -27.34
C GLU A 621 -20.57 -6.91 -26.97
N PRO A 622 -20.92 -8.04 -27.61
CA PRO A 622 -20.17 -9.28 -27.45
C PRO A 622 -18.70 -9.14 -27.83
N SER A 623 -17.81 -9.71 -27.01
CA SER A 623 -16.39 -9.84 -27.25
C SER A 623 -15.97 -11.30 -27.23
N ASN A 624 -14.91 -11.64 -27.98
CA ASN A 624 -14.32 -12.97 -27.97
C ASN A 624 -13.56 -13.29 -26.68
N ASN A 625 -13.19 -12.26 -25.91
CA ASN A 625 -12.33 -12.44 -24.74
C ASN A 625 -13.09 -12.53 -23.40
N PHE A 626 -14.14 -11.72 -23.26
CA PHE A 626 -14.94 -11.62 -22.04
C PHE A 626 -16.27 -10.94 -22.35
N ASN A 627 -17.36 -11.52 -21.85
CA ASN A 627 -18.69 -10.93 -21.91
C ASN A 627 -19.19 -10.71 -20.48
N LEU A 628 -19.77 -9.54 -20.23
CA LEU A 628 -20.49 -9.31 -18.97
C LEU A 628 -21.67 -10.28 -18.87
N THR A 629 -22.02 -10.67 -17.65
CA THR A 629 -23.28 -11.39 -17.39
C THR A 629 -24.47 -10.64 -18.02
N GLY A 630 -25.26 -11.35 -18.83
CA GLY A 630 -26.36 -10.79 -19.61
C GLY A 630 -26.01 -10.38 -21.05
N VAL A 631 -24.73 -10.48 -21.47
CA VAL A 631 -24.27 -10.08 -22.82
C VAL A 631 -23.68 -11.28 -23.57
N GLY A 632 -23.95 -11.40 -24.86
CA GLY A 632 -23.27 -12.35 -25.75
C GLY A 632 -23.33 -13.80 -25.24
N SER A 633 -22.16 -14.42 -25.05
CA SER A 633 -22.05 -15.81 -24.55
C SER A 633 -22.48 -15.99 -23.10
N GLN A 634 -22.64 -14.89 -22.34
CA GLN A 634 -23.11 -14.88 -20.96
C GLN A 634 -24.57 -14.39 -20.84
N ALA A 635 -25.31 -14.37 -21.96
CA ALA A 635 -26.75 -14.12 -21.92
C ALA A 635 -27.43 -15.20 -21.05
N THR A 636 -28.18 -14.77 -20.04
CA THR A 636 -28.75 -15.66 -19.02
C THR A 636 -30.13 -15.20 -18.58
N ASN A 637 -30.99 -16.15 -18.20
CA ASN A 637 -32.30 -15.90 -17.59
C ASN A 637 -32.25 -16.01 -16.05
N ARG A 638 -31.05 -15.92 -15.46
CA ARG A 638 -30.88 -15.91 -13.99
C ARG A 638 -31.65 -14.74 -13.37
N THR A 639 -32.25 -14.99 -12.22
CA THR A 639 -32.87 -13.97 -11.37
C THR A 639 -31.91 -13.61 -10.23
N ALA A 640 -32.09 -12.44 -9.63
CA ALA A 640 -31.36 -12.04 -8.43
C ALA A 640 -31.58 -13.08 -7.31
N VAL A 641 -30.52 -13.40 -6.57
CA VAL A 641 -30.57 -14.32 -5.41
C VAL A 641 -31.04 -13.61 -4.14
N PHE A 642 -30.66 -12.34 -4.01
CA PHE A 642 -30.99 -11.50 -2.86
C PHE A 642 -31.75 -10.26 -3.34
N GLU A 643 -32.77 -9.85 -2.59
CA GLU A 643 -33.40 -8.54 -2.76
C GLU A 643 -32.47 -7.42 -2.25
N PRO A 644 -32.49 -6.21 -2.83
CA PRO A 644 -31.60 -5.11 -2.45
C PRO A 644 -31.55 -4.81 -0.94
N GLU A 645 -32.70 -4.83 -0.27
CA GLU A 645 -32.87 -4.59 1.17
C GLU A 645 -32.19 -5.65 2.07
N ASN A 646 -31.88 -6.82 1.51
CA ASN A 646 -31.18 -7.92 2.18
C ASN A 646 -29.68 -7.94 1.88
N ILE A 647 -29.16 -6.89 1.24
CA ILE A 647 -27.73 -6.73 0.96
C ILE A 647 -27.19 -5.56 1.78
N VAL A 648 -25.99 -5.71 2.34
CA VAL A 648 -25.23 -4.60 2.94
C VAL A 648 -23.81 -4.55 2.40
N LEU A 649 -23.31 -3.35 2.12
CA LEU A 649 -21.90 -3.14 1.86
C LEU A 649 -21.17 -2.85 3.17
N LEU A 650 -20.19 -3.68 3.50
CA LEU A 650 -19.25 -3.40 4.59
C LEU A 650 -17.97 -2.78 4.01
N THR A 651 -17.56 -1.62 4.51
CA THR A 651 -16.33 -0.94 4.08
C THR A 651 -15.57 -0.34 5.26
N ASP A 652 -14.34 0.12 5.03
CA ASP A 652 -13.52 0.92 5.96
C ASP A 652 -13.26 2.33 5.40
N GLY A 653 -14.11 2.83 4.50
CA GLY A 653 -13.98 4.15 3.85
C GLY A 653 -12.89 4.24 2.78
N VAL A 654 -11.96 3.28 2.71
CA VAL A 654 -10.87 3.30 1.73
C VAL A 654 -11.30 2.86 0.32
N CYS A 655 -12.55 2.44 0.18
CA CYS A 655 -13.14 2.02 -1.09
C CYS A 655 -12.94 3.11 -2.14
N GLY A 656 -12.31 2.75 -3.26
CA GLY A 656 -12.10 3.66 -4.38
C GLY A 656 -11.76 2.94 -5.69
N SER A 657 -11.55 3.72 -6.73
CA SER A 657 -11.37 3.29 -8.11
C SER A 657 -12.52 2.37 -8.53
N THR A 658 -12.24 1.16 -9.01
CA THR A 658 -13.28 0.16 -9.30
C THR A 658 -14.24 -0.10 -8.13
N CYS A 659 -13.77 -0.06 -6.88
CA CYS A 659 -14.64 -0.27 -5.71
C CYS A 659 -15.68 0.84 -5.59
N SER A 660 -15.32 2.11 -5.80
CA SER A 660 -16.28 3.20 -5.73
C SER A 660 -17.30 3.10 -6.86
N LEU A 661 -16.91 2.67 -8.07
CA LEU A 661 -17.86 2.41 -9.15
C LEU A 661 -18.91 1.39 -8.72
N PHE A 662 -18.49 0.23 -8.20
CA PHE A 662 -19.41 -0.78 -7.70
C PHE A 662 -20.29 -0.25 -6.57
N ALA A 663 -19.68 0.32 -5.53
CA ALA A 663 -20.40 0.80 -4.36
C ALA A 663 -21.44 1.88 -4.72
N TYR A 664 -21.15 2.77 -5.67
CA TYR A 664 -22.11 3.76 -6.14
C TYR A 664 -23.25 3.18 -6.99
N LEU A 665 -23.02 2.12 -7.77
CA LEU A 665 -24.13 1.41 -8.43
C LEU A 665 -25.08 0.83 -7.37
N MET A 666 -24.51 0.22 -6.33
CA MET A 666 -25.27 -0.38 -5.23
C MET A 666 -26.06 0.68 -4.44
N THR A 667 -25.43 1.78 -4.03
CA THR A 667 -26.10 2.82 -3.22
C THR A 667 -27.07 3.66 -4.05
N TYR A 668 -26.70 4.14 -5.25
CA TYR A 668 -27.55 5.03 -6.02
C TYR A 668 -28.58 4.35 -6.91
N GLN A 669 -28.29 3.19 -7.51
CA GLN A 669 -29.27 2.51 -8.38
C GLN A 669 -30.13 1.50 -7.62
N LYS A 670 -29.62 0.95 -6.51
CA LYS A 670 -30.30 -0.12 -5.77
C LYS A 670 -30.63 0.23 -4.33
N ASN A 671 -30.26 1.44 -3.87
CA ASN A 671 -30.59 1.92 -2.53
C ASN A 671 -30.14 0.94 -1.43
N ILE A 672 -28.95 0.36 -1.61
CA ILE A 672 -28.38 -0.65 -0.70
C ILE A 672 -27.71 0.05 0.48
N SER A 673 -27.93 -0.50 1.67
CA SER A 673 -27.36 0.03 2.91
C SER A 673 -25.84 -0.20 2.99
N THR A 674 -25.18 0.70 3.71
CA THR A 674 -23.73 0.66 3.92
C THR A 674 -23.39 0.73 5.41
N THR A 675 -22.48 -0.13 5.83
CA THR A 675 -21.86 -0.11 7.15
C THR A 675 -20.38 0.16 6.99
N VAL A 676 -19.87 1.17 7.66
CA VAL A 676 -18.44 1.55 7.62
C VAL A 676 -17.78 1.29 8.97
N ILE A 677 -16.54 0.83 8.98
CA ILE A 677 -15.78 0.59 10.22
C ILE A 677 -14.53 1.48 10.34
N GLY A 678 -14.29 1.99 11.55
CA GLY A 678 -13.13 2.79 11.92
C GLY A 678 -13.36 4.29 11.85
N GLY A 679 -12.39 5.02 11.28
CA GLY A 679 -12.31 6.47 11.22
C GLY A 679 -11.59 7.07 12.42
N ARG A 680 -11.44 8.40 12.43
CA ARG A 680 -10.78 9.12 13.53
C ARG A 680 -11.53 8.88 14.85
N PRO A 681 -10.84 8.97 16.00
CA PRO A 681 -11.45 8.78 17.32
C PRO A 681 -12.40 9.93 17.69
N ARG A 682 -13.57 9.94 17.05
CA ARG A 682 -14.68 10.88 17.23
C ARG A 682 -16.01 10.17 17.02
N LEU A 683 -17.06 10.68 17.64
CA LEU A 683 -18.44 10.27 17.38
C LEU A 683 -18.93 10.76 16.01
N GLY A 684 -20.13 10.30 15.61
CA GLY A 684 -20.80 10.72 14.39
C GLY A 684 -20.40 9.94 13.13
N PRO A 685 -20.96 10.32 11.96
CA PRO A 685 -20.91 9.53 10.75
C PRO A 685 -19.53 9.57 10.06
N MET A 686 -19.34 8.60 9.18
CA MET A 686 -18.20 8.43 8.28
C MET A 686 -18.71 7.97 6.92
N GLN A 687 -17.98 8.25 5.85
CA GLN A 687 -18.35 7.78 4.51
C GLN A 687 -17.86 6.35 4.24
N PRO A 688 -18.61 5.54 3.49
CA PRO A 688 -18.18 4.21 3.10
C PRO A 688 -17.19 4.24 1.92
N ILE A 689 -17.12 5.36 1.18
CA ILE A 689 -16.34 5.53 -0.05
C ILE A 689 -15.61 6.87 0.05
N ALA A 690 -14.28 6.85 0.07
CA ALA A 690 -13.45 8.05 0.07
C ALA A 690 -12.03 7.82 -0.49
N GLY A 691 -11.87 6.75 -1.26
CA GLY A 691 -10.71 6.61 -2.15
C GLY A 691 -10.77 7.58 -3.33
N THR A 692 -10.00 7.33 -4.39
CA THR A 692 -10.22 8.04 -5.64
C THR A 692 -11.51 7.55 -6.29
N GLU A 693 -12.48 8.42 -6.45
CA GLU A 693 -13.81 8.13 -6.99
C GLU A 693 -13.93 8.42 -8.49
N GLY A 694 -12.85 8.87 -9.13
CA GLY A 694 -12.74 8.96 -10.57
C GLY A 694 -12.83 7.59 -11.26
N ALA A 695 -13.44 7.56 -12.45
CA ALA A 695 -13.71 6.36 -13.23
C ALA A 695 -12.57 5.94 -14.17
N GLY A 696 -11.37 6.54 -14.07
CA GLY A 696 -10.24 6.18 -14.93
C GLY A 696 -8.89 6.68 -14.43
N MET A 697 -7.93 5.75 -14.33
CA MET A 697 -6.53 6.04 -14.02
C MET A 697 -5.63 5.64 -15.19
N ILE A 698 -4.61 6.44 -15.47
CA ILE A 698 -3.55 6.09 -16.43
C ILE A 698 -2.15 6.31 -15.84
N HIS A 699 -1.28 5.33 -16.02
CA HIS A 699 0.14 5.48 -15.72
C HIS A 699 0.80 6.44 -16.70
N MET A 700 1.68 7.31 -16.21
CA MET A 700 2.45 8.25 -17.02
C MET A 700 3.28 7.53 -18.11
N GLN A 701 3.81 6.33 -17.81
CA GLN A 701 4.51 5.50 -18.82
C GLN A 701 3.57 5.06 -19.94
N ASN A 702 2.35 4.61 -19.63
CA ASN A 702 1.39 4.20 -20.65
C ASN A 702 0.99 5.40 -21.52
N LEU A 703 0.81 6.57 -20.90
CA LEU A 703 0.50 7.79 -21.63
C LEU A 703 1.66 8.23 -22.54
N THR A 704 2.90 8.11 -22.07
CA THR A 704 4.12 8.32 -22.86
C THR A 704 4.19 7.39 -24.06
N ASP A 705 3.94 6.09 -23.85
CA ASP A 705 3.98 5.07 -24.90
C ASP A 705 2.85 5.28 -25.93
N THR A 706 1.66 5.65 -25.47
CA THR A 706 0.55 6.06 -26.34
C THR A 706 0.90 7.30 -27.14
N ALA A 707 1.52 8.32 -26.52
CA ALA A 707 1.92 9.54 -27.21
C ALA A 707 2.96 9.26 -28.32
N ARG A 708 3.98 8.45 -28.03
CA ARG A 708 4.97 8.01 -29.03
C ARG A 708 4.31 7.28 -30.20
N LEU A 709 3.40 6.36 -29.89
CA LEU A 709 2.67 5.59 -30.89
C LEU A 709 1.76 6.47 -31.75
N ALA A 710 1.08 7.44 -31.12
CA ALA A 710 0.26 8.42 -31.83
C ALA A 710 1.11 9.29 -32.76
N MET A 711 2.28 9.78 -32.30
CA MET A 711 3.20 10.54 -33.15
C MET A 711 3.75 9.71 -34.32
N GLU A 712 4.04 8.43 -34.10
CA GLU A 712 4.51 7.53 -35.16
C GLU A 712 3.45 7.28 -36.23
N LEU A 713 2.17 7.16 -35.83
CA LEU A 713 1.06 6.85 -36.73
C LEU A 713 0.42 8.09 -37.38
N ALA A 714 0.68 9.29 -36.85
CA ALA A 714 0.13 10.53 -37.35
C ALA A 714 0.64 10.85 -38.77
N SER A 715 -0.25 11.35 -39.63
CA SER A 715 0.08 11.90 -40.94
C SER A 715 1.15 13.02 -40.88
N PRO A 716 1.90 13.26 -41.96
CA PRO A 716 2.84 14.38 -42.04
C PRO A 716 2.21 15.74 -41.69
N GLU A 717 0.93 15.93 -42.01
CA GLU A 717 0.14 17.12 -41.70
C GLU A 717 -0.05 17.27 -40.19
N LEU A 718 -0.51 16.23 -39.50
CA LEU A 718 -0.66 16.24 -38.04
C LEU A 718 0.69 16.38 -37.32
N GLN A 719 1.74 15.73 -37.81
CA GLN A 719 3.08 15.89 -37.24
C GLN A 719 3.62 17.32 -37.32
N LYS A 720 3.25 18.09 -38.36
CA LYS A 720 3.59 19.52 -38.44
C LYS A 720 2.82 20.34 -37.41
N VAL A 721 1.54 20.04 -37.20
CA VAL A 721 0.71 20.72 -36.20
C VAL A 721 1.28 20.52 -34.80
N PHE A 722 1.61 19.27 -34.43
CA PHE A 722 2.10 18.95 -33.07
C PHE A 722 3.47 19.54 -32.72
N LYS A 723 4.21 20.07 -33.69
CA LYS A 723 5.52 20.72 -33.47
C LYS A 723 5.42 22.22 -33.19
N THR A 724 4.22 22.76 -33.05
CA THR A 724 3.98 24.16 -32.71
C THR A 724 3.81 24.33 -31.20
N ASP A 725 4.14 25.52 -30.66
CA ASP A 725 4.00 25.80 -29.22
C ASP A 725 2.55 25.68 -28.71
N GLU A 726 1.56 25.90 -29.59
CA GLU A 726 0.13 25.73 -29.27
C GLU A 726 -0.27 24.26 -29.12
N TYR A 727 0.39 23.34 -29.83
CA TYR A 727 0.03 21.91 -29.91
C TYR A 727 1.16 20.96 -29.47
N GLY A 728 1.97 21.38 -28.50
CA GLY A 728 3.18 20.66 -28.07
C GLY A 728 2.95 19.59 -26.98
N ASN A 729 1.72 19.37 -26.49
CA ASN A 729 1.53 18.54 -25.29
C ASN A 729 1.83 17.06 -25.55
N LEU A 730 1.36 16.51 -26.68
CA LEU A 730 1.64 15.14 -27.10
C LEU A 730 3.14 14.92 -27.31
N VAL A 731 3.87 15.93 -27.81
CA VAL A 731 5.34 15.88 -27.93
C VAL A 731 6.00 15.81 -26.57
N ALA A 732 5.61 16.67 -25.61
CA ALA A 732 6.14 16.65 -24.25
C ALA A 732 5.87 15.31 -23.53
N LEU A 733 4.69 14.71 -23.74
CA LEU A 733 4.37 13.38 -23.24
C LEU A 733 5.26 12.30 -23.90
N ALA A 734 5.45 12.35 -25.21
CA ALA A 734 6.28 11.39 -25.93
C ALA A 734 7.78 11.50 -25.56
N GLU A 735 8.26 12.71 -25.30
CA GLU A 735 9.58 12.94 -24.72
C GLU A 735 9.71 12.21 -23.39
N GLY A 736 8.71 12.28 -22.50
CA GLY A 736 8.64 11.46 -21.29
C GLY A 736 9.77 11.73 -20.28
N TYR A 737 10.20 12.99 -20.13
CA TYR A 737 11.27 13.35 -19.19
C TYR A 737 10.89 13.02 -17.74
N ALA A 738 9.67 13.31 -17.30
CA ALA A 738 9.18 12.94 -15.97
C ALA A 738 9.23 11.42 -15.71
N VAL A 739 8.98 10.61 -16.74
CA VAL A 739 9.02 9.14 -16.66
C VAL A 739 10.46 8.59 -16.65
N ARG A 740 11.45 9.35 -17.12
CA ARG A 740 12.88 9.02 -16.93
C ARG A 740 13.39 9.39 -15.54
N ARG A 741 12.73 10.34 -14.87
CA ARG A 741 13.07 10.88 -13.55
C ARG A 741 12.22 10.29 -12.41
N GLY A 742 11.34 9.32 -12.71
CA GLY A 742 10.39 8.79 -11.76
C GLY A 742 9.25 8.03 -12.44
N ASN A 743 8.20 7.73 -11.68
CA ASN A 743 6.97 7.14 -12.20
C ASN A 743 5.76 7.84 -11.59
N GLY A 744 4.59 7.71 -12.20
CA GLY A 744 3.39 8.33 -11.66
C GLY A 744 2.12 7.88 -12.38
N THR A 745 1.01 8.39 -11.90
CA THR A 745 -0.33 8.15 -12.43
C THR A 745 -1.13 9.44 -12.44
N VAL A 746 -2.18 9.48 -13.25
CA VAL A 746 -3.18 10.55 -13.25
C VAL A 746 -4.59 9.97 -13.31
N ASN A 747 -5.54 10.62 -12.62
CA ASN A 747 -6.97 10.37 -12.71
C ASN A 747 -7.53 11.14 -13.89
N PHE A 748 -7.76 10.49 -15.03
CA PHE A 748 -8.10 11.19 -16.27
C PHE A 748 -9.60 11.31 -16.53
N LYS A 749 -10.44 10.66 -15.72
CA LYS A 749 -11.88 10.57 -15.95
C LYS A 749 -12.65 10.72 -14.64
N ASN A 750 -13.47 11.76 -14.55
CA ASN A 750 -14.37 11.96 -13.42
C ASN A 750 -15.51 10.93 -13.45
N ASN A 751 -16.24 10.82 -12.35
CA ASN A 751 -17.48 10.05 -12.24
C ASN A 751 -18.56 10.90 -11.57
N PHE A 752 -19.81 10.77 -12.01
CA PHE A 752 -20.93 11.59 -11.52
C PHE A 752 -22.08 10.72 -11.02
N ALA A 753 -22.87 11.26 -10.09
CA ALA A 753 -24.08 10.62 -9.59
C ALA A 753 -25.23 10.76 -10.61
N PRO A 754 -26.21 9.83 -10.66
CA PRO A 754 -27.37 9.93 -11.56
C PRO A 754 -28.21 11.21 -11.41
N HIS A 755 -28.16 11.84 -10.23
CA HIS A 755 -28.95 13.02 -9.88
C HIS A 755 -28.09 14.29 -9.68
N ASN A 756 -26.78 14.23 -9.91
CA ASN A 756 -25.89 15.39 -9.85
C ASN A 756 -24.82 15.33 -10.95
N HIS A 757 -25.03 16.13 -11.99
CA HIS A 757 -24.11 16.27 -13.13
C HIS A 757 -23.38 17.62 -13.11
N THR A 758 -23.04 18.14 -11.93
CA THR A 758 -22.29 19.40 -11.79
C THR A 758 -21.03 19.25 -10.98
N THR A 759 -21.03 18.29 -10.04
CA THR A 759 -19.92 18.02 -9.13
C THR A 759 -19.57 16.54 -9.19
N PRO A 760 -18.32 16.17 -9.51
CA PRO A 760 -17.86 14.79 -9.47
C PRO A 760 -18.03 14.19 -8.08
N LEU A 761 -18.27 12.88 -8.03
CA LEU A 761 -18.43 12.12 -6.79
C LEU A 761 -17.29 12.32 -5.80
N GLN A 762 -16.06 12.46 -6.30
CA GLN A 762 -14.83 12.81 -5.55
C GLN A 762 -14.98 13.99 -4.56
N PHE A 763 -15.91 14.91 -4.82
CA PHE A 763 -16.11 16.13 -4.01
C PHE A 763 -17.43 16.14 -3.25
N LEU A 764 -18.19 15.05 -3.28
CA LEU A 764 -19.50 14.93 -2.65
C LEU A 764 -19.40 14.15 -1.34
N TYR A 765 -20.18 14.59 -0.35
CA TYR A 765 -20.23 13.89 0.92
C TYR A 765 -21.37 12.85 0.98
N HIS A 766 -21.06 11.57 1.14
CA HIS A 766 -22.01 10.46 1.29
C HIS A 766 -21.75 9.64 2.57
N PRO A 767 -22.46 9.90 3.68
CA PRO A 767 -22.29 9.13 4.93
C PRO A 767 -22.84 7.71 4.80
N ALA A 768 -22.26 6.78 5.55
CA ALA A 768 -22.77 5.44 5.69
C ALA A 768 -24.03 5.40 6.58
N ASN A 769 -24.79 4.32 6.50
CA ASN A 769 -25.99 4.13 7.33
C ASN A 769 -25.67 3.77 8.77
N CYS A 770 -24.54 3.08 8.98
CA CYS A 770 -24.00 2.75 10.29
C CYS A 770 -22.47 2.93 10.27
N ARG A 771 -21.90 3.48 11.34
CA ARG A 771 -20.46 3.46 11.58
C ARG A 771 -20.16 2.56 12.78
N LEU A 772 -19.12 1.75 12.67
CA LEU A 772 -18.59 0.90 13.74
C LEU A 772 -17.19 1.37 14.15
N PHE A 773 -16.78 1.13 15.40
CA PHE A 773 -15.36 1.20 15.77
C PHE A 773 -14.71 -0.17 15.67
N TRP A 774 -13.44 -0.20 15.27
CA TRP A 774 -12.61 -1.40 15.39
C TRP A 774 -12.43 -1.75 16.87
N THR A 775 -12.68 -3.00 17.24
CA THR A 775 -12.13 -3.59 18.48
C THR A 775 -10.83 -4.32 18.15
N ARG A 776 -10.06 -4.69 19.17
CA ARG A 776 -8.80 -5.42 18.96
C ARG A 776 -9.02 -6.75 18.27
N GLU A 777 -10.04 -7.48 18.68
CA GLU A 777 -10.39 -8.82 18.19
C GLU A 777 -10.74 -8.74 16.70
N MET A 778 -11.54 -7.74 16.32
CA MET A 778 -11.96 -7.50 14.94
C MET A 778 -10.78 -7.26 13.98
N ILE A 779 -9.64 -6.72 14.44
CA ILE A 779 -8.46 -6.51 13.57
C ILE A 779 -7.95 -7.83 12.98
N SER A 780 -8.12 -8.93 13.71
CA SER A 780 -7.70 -10.27 13.27
C SER A 780 -8.86 -11.25 13.13
N ASP A 781 -10.11 -10.82 13.26
CA ASP A 781 -11.28 -11.69 13.18
C ASP A 781 -12.30 -11.10 12.20
N PRO A 782 -12.31 -11.58 10.94
CA PRO A 782 -13.28 -11.12 9.96
C PRO A 782 -14.70 -11.57 10.28
N GLU A 783 -14.91 -12.77 10.85
CA GLU A 783 -16.26 -13.24 11.19
C GLU A 783 -16.91 -12.35 12.25
N LEU A 784 -16.15 -11.98 13.28
CA LEU A 784 -16.62 -11.02 14.28
C LEU A 784 -16.98 -9.68 13.63
N THR A 785 -16.19 -9.23 12.65
CA THR A 785 -16.46 -7.99 11.94
C THR A 785 -17.73 -8.08 11.08
N TRP A 786 -17.95 -9.20 10.39
CA TRP A 786 -19.15 -9.45 9.60
C TRP A 786 -20.39 -9.54 10.48
N LYS A 787 -20.34 -10.22 11.63
CA LYS A 787 -21.44 -10.28 12.61
C LYS A 787 -21.81 -8.87 13.10
N ARG A 788 -20.82 -8.05 13.46
CA ARG A 788 -21.08 -6.65 13.86
C ARG A 788 -21.69 -5.82 12.73
N ALA A 789 -21.32 -6.08 11.48
CA ALA A 789 -21.95 -5.43 10.33
C ALA A 789 -23.41 -5.87 10.15
N VAL A 790 -23.71 -7.17 10.33
CA VAL A 790 -25.08 -7.70 10.36
C VAL A 790 -25.89 -7.03 11.46
N ASP A 791 -25.35 -6.96 12.68
CA ASP A 791 -26.06 -6.40 13.83
C ASP A 791 -26.33 -4.91 13.66
N GLY A 792 -25.33 -4.16 13.18
CA GLY A 792 -25.44 -2.73 12.87
C GLY A 792 -26.38 -2.41 11.71
N THR A 793 -26.82 -3.42 10.95
CA THR A 793 -27.71 -3.24 9.79
C THR A 793 -29.13 -3.71 10.08
N TRP A 794 -29.29 -4.92 10.62
CA TRP A 794 -30.58 -5.60 10.69
C TRP A 794 -31.03 -5.99 12.12
N THR A 795 -30.12 -6.13 13.08
CA THR A 795 -30.45 -6.71 14.41
C THR A 795 -30.65 -5.63 15.46
N ASP A 796 -29.59 -4.90 15.81
CA ASP A 796 -29.60 -3.90 16.89
C ASP A 796 -28.66 -2.71 16.56
N PRO A 797 -29.06 -1.87 15.59
CA PRO A 797 -28.22 -0.77 15.12
C PRO A 797 -28.02 0.34 16.17
N GLU A 798 -28.92 0.50 17.13
CA GLU A 798 -28.76 1.51 18.20
C GLU A 798 -27.65 1.12 19.20
N GLU A 799 -27.51 -0.18 19.45
CA GLU A 799 -26.50 -0.69 20.37
C GLU A 799 -25.09 -0.75 19.74
N VAL A 800 -25.03 -1.04 18.44
CA VAL A 800 -23.76 -1.39 17.76
C VAL A 800 -23.18 -0.22 16.96
N CYS A 801 -24.01 0.67 16.39
CA CYS A 801 -23.49 1.83 15.66
C CYS A 801 -22.95 2.90 16.62
N VAL A 802 -21.89 3.58 16.19
CA VAL A 802 -21.32 4.73 16.90
C VAL A 802 -22.39 5.78 17.14
N GLU A 803 -22.40 6.37 18.33
CA GLU A 803 -23.35 7.42 18.69
C GLU A 803 -23.41 8.55 17.63
N GLY A 804 -24.63 8.88 17.20
CA GLY A 804 -24.88 9.91 16.18
C GLY A 804 -24.43 9.55 14.76
N SER A 805 -24.08 8.30 14.49
CA SER A 805 -23.61 7.87 13.15
C SER A 805 -24.70 7.30 12.23
N ARG A 806 -25.90 7.04 12.76
CA ARG A 806 -26.99 6.45 11.99
C ARG A 806 -27.54 7.44 10.96
N VAL A 807 -27.66 6.99 9.70
CA VAL A 807 -28.27 7.77 8.61
C VAL A 807 -29.24 6.88 7.83
N MET A 808 -30.44 7.38 7.54
CA MET A 808 -31.43 6.64 6.76
C MET A 808 -31.00 6.55 5.28
N THR A 809 -31.28 5.44 4.61
CA THR A 809 -30.81 5.17 3.23
C THR A 809 -31.27 6.21 2.20
N GLY A 810 -32.40 6.89 2.44
CA GLY A 810 -32.85 8.02 1.59
C GLY A 810 -32.24 9.39 1.92
N GLU A 811 -31.51 9.51 3.04
CA GLU A 811 -30.93 10.77 3.55
C GLU A 811 -29.40 10.83 3.38
N THR A 812 -28.78 9.79 2.85
CA THR A 812 -27.32 9.71 2.62
C THR A 812 -26.81 10.66 1.53
N VAL A 813 -27.63 11.58 1.02
CA VAL A 813 -27.25 12.54 -0.04
C VAL A 813 -27.15 13.96 0.51
N GLY A 814 -25.92 14.47 0.65
CA GLY A 814 -25.66 15.91 0.49
C GLY A 814 -25.80 16.85 1.70
N LYS A 815 -25.83 16.38 2.96
CA LYS A 815 -25.75 17.28 4.12
C LYS A 815 -24.63 16.89 5.09
N ARG A 816 -23.74 17.83 5.36
CA ARG A 816 -22.84 17.79 6.52
C ARG A 816 -23.23 18.94 7.43
N ASP A 817 -23.73 18.65 8.63
CA ASP A 817 -23.77 19.65 9.68
C ASP A 817 -22.34 19.92 10.14
N ARG A 818 -21.91 21.17 9.98
CA ARG A 818 -20.56 21.62 10.35
C ARG A 818 -20.44 21.64 11.87
N VAL A 819 -19.90 20.58 12.46
CA VAL A 819 -19.40 20.64 13.84
C VAL A 819 -17.88 20.87 13.81
N GLY A 820 -17.54 22.16 13.91
CA GLY A 820 -16.26 22.80 14.27
C GLY A 820 -14.92 22.08 14.08
N VAL A 821 -14.18 22.39 12.99
CA VAL A 821 -12.71 22.25 12.92
C VAL A 821 -12.08 23.32 11.98
N MET A 822 -12.55 24.57 12.03
CA MET A 822 -12.13 25.63 11.09
C MET A 822 -11.27 26.73 11.75
N GLU A 823 -10.38 26.37 12.69
CA GLU A 823 -9.53 27.39 13.34
C GLU A 823 -8.04 27.05 13.53
N ILE A 824 -7.54 25.88 13.11
CA ILE A 824 -6.13 25.50 13.41
C ILE A 824 -5.21 25.43 12.16
N ILE A 825 -5.73 25.30 10.93
CA ILE A 825 -4.88 24.93 9.77
C ILE A 825 -4.37 26.13 8.95
N GLN A 826 -4.96 27.33 9.08
CA GLN A 826 -4.55 28.48 8.26
C GLN A 826 -3.17 29.07 8.62
N ASN A 827 -2.59 28.75 9.78
CA ASN A 827 -1.37 29.42 10.25
C ASN A 827 -0.07 28.60 10.20
N THR A 828 -0.08 27.33 9.79
CA THR A 828 1.11 26.45 9.99
C THR A 828 1.81 25.96 8.72
N ILE A 829 1.30 26.25 7.50
CA ILE A 829 1.89 25.69 6.25
C ILE A 829 2.45 26.77 5.30
N PHE A 830 2.21 28.08 5.52
CA PHE A 830 2.80 29.15 4.68
C PHE A 830 3.24 30.41 5.46
N GLY A 831 3.53 30.29 6.76
CA GLY A 831 4.09 31.39 7.56
C GLY A 831 5.62 31.33 7.59
N ASP A 832 6.26 31.97 6.61
CA ASP A 832 7.51 32.74 6.72
C ASP A 832 8.21 32.87 5.37
N ALA A 833 7.60 33.67 4.50
CA ALA A 833 8.28 34.31 3.38
C ALA A 833 7.75 35.73 3.23
N LYS A 834 7.81 36.53 4.31
CA LYS A 834 7.63 37.99 4.32
C LYS A 834 8.01 38.55 5.69
N THR A 835 9.30 38.84 5.92
CA THR A 835 9.84 40.05 6.61
C THR A 835 11.32 39.85 7.03
N GLN A 836 12.25 40.11 6.10
CA GLN A 836 13.31 41.16 6.14
C GLN A 836 14.28 40.93 4.99
#